data_AF-A0A5C1I507-F1
#
_entry.id   AF-A0A5C1I507-F1
#
_cell.length_a   1.000
_cell.length_b   1.000
_cell.length_c   1.000
_cell.angle_alpha   90.00
_cell.angle_beta   90.00
_cell.angle_gamma   90.00
#
_symmetry.space_group_name_H-M   'P 1'
#
loop_
_entity.id
_entity.type
_entity.pdbx_description
1 polymer ?
#
loop_
_entity_poly.entity_id
_entity_poly.type
_entity_poly.pdbx_seq_one_letter_code
_entity_poly.pdbx_strand_id
1 'polypeptide(L)'
;MPHLSRLICFGILSARVNVYPMIKKKITAALALLCGFTIIASCQNSSNEEMAQVLKQLYKRNNIISNPFNPEMKLAYCDSLLKTKRLAKSPEVLFSKAALLLKAGEEQQSVSIYSNLIENIDFMSTDEMLPEQAIAYMRLGERSNCMLNHTGSSCIFPIKDDGVHKLQTGSRKAIDVYKTLLKLHPDDYESRWLANIAYMTLGEYPQKVPKNILIPNLNVDSDTANQVKPFVDVAASLGLNIHGRAGGVIVDDFNNDGYLDIMTSGWDLSDPMHYFQNNQDGTFSDRTEAAGLTGITGGLNIQQTDYNNDGKLDIFVLRGAWLTRGFGNQPSSLLRNNGDGTFTDVTAISGLFMLHPTQTATWADFNNDGWLDVFVGNENSESMSYVDESTCQLYINNRNGTFTNITSAAHCGIKAYVKGVTSADYDHDGFVDVFISTMDGRKYLLKNKGKTEAGVDFEDVTAKSGLDQIKQRTFTTWFYDYNNDGWPDVMVANYNFEHTLGYYSAAAALGKAIPEAGNIYLYKNNHDGTFTNVTKEAGLDKVVYSMGANFGDIDNDGYLDMYFGTGNPDFKSLVPNKFFRNIGGKRFADITSSSRMGNLQKGHGVAFADLRNVGRQDIFAEMGGAYIGDSYTSSLYMNPGLSNNNWISLKLTGTKANNAAIGSSIKLTFIENGVKRSVYKDVNSGGSFGSSPLRQEIGIGQAKMIDEIEIKWAGSGAVQHFKNVEPNRFLNITEGEAQYKTTQLTKLMFRGKSMPVCMPMQMAAKTN
;
A
#
# COMPACT_ATOMS: atom_id res chain seq x y z
N MET A 1 -15.69 65.75 -6.69
CA MET A 1 -15.29 67.16 -6.87
C MET A 1 -16.08 67.99 -5.86
N PRO A 2 -15.53 69.06 -5.26
CA PRO A 2 -14.16 69.62 -5.29
C PRO A 2 -13.44 69.42 -3.94
N HIS A 3 -12.18 69.76 -3.64
CA HIS A 3 -10.98 70.28 -4.32
C HIS A 3 -9.80 69.98 -3.34
N LEU A 4 -8.65 69.45 -3.82
CA LEU A 4 -7.31 70.11 -3.88
C LEU A 4 -6.77 70.64 -2.52
N SER A 5 -5.49 70.55 -2.10
CA SER A 5 -4.21 70.13 -2.69
C SER A 5 -3.06 70.40 -1.69
N ARG A 6 -2.00 69.57 -1.73
CA ARG A 6 -0.54 69.88 -1.60
C ARG A 6 0.01 70.57 -0.33
N LEU A 7 1.28 70.50 0.09
CA LEU A 7 2.47 69.62 0.01
C LEU A 7 3.62 70.44 0.68
N ILE A 8 4.66 69.78 1.24
CA ILE A 8 6.03 70.28 1.56
C ILE A 8 6.21 70.99 2.94
N CYS A 9 7.27 70.85 3.76
CA CYS A 9 8.26 69.79 4.10
C CYS A 9 9.29 70.38 5.13
N PHE A 10 9.85 69.50 5.98
CA PHE A 10 11.17 69.52 6.69
C PHE A 10 11.50 70.36 7.95
N GLY A 11 12.04 69.65 8.97
CA GLY A 11 13.08 70.12 9.92
C GLY A 11 12.89 69.72 11.40
N ILE A 12 13.02 68.45 11.83
CA ILE A 12 14.19 67.74 12.44
C ILE A 12 14.52 68.04 13.92
N LEU A 13 14.51 66.98 14.75
CA LEU A 13 15.42 66.52 15.85
C LEU A 13 14.60 65.88 17.00
N SER A 14 14.92 64.77 17.65
CA SER A 14 15.81 63.60 17.45
C SER A 14 15.61 62.67 18.66
N ALA A 15 15.56 61.35 18.48
CA ALA A 15 16.05 60.27 19.38
C ALA A 15 15.31 58.95 19.05
N ARG A 16 15.75 58.19 18.03
CA ARG A 16 16.63 57.00 18.10
C ARG A 16 16.16 55.89 19.05
N VAL A 17 15.55 54.85 18.48
CA VAL A 17 15.84 53.44 18.82
C VAL A 17 16.04 52.66 17.51
N ASN A 18 17.15 51.95 17.45
CA ASN A 18 17.67 51.13 16.35
C ASN A 18 16.99 49.75 16.33
N VAL A 19 16.36 49.34 15.23
CA VAL A 19 16.13 47.91 14.92
C VAL A 19 16.15 47.68 13.40
N TYR A 20 17.33 47.58 12.77
CA TYR A 20 17.50 46.92 11.46
C TYR A 20 18.94 46.41 11.35
N PRO A 21 19.17 45.07 11.38
CA PRO A 21 19.67 44.43 10.16
C PRO A 21 19.22 42.94 10.06
N MET A 22 17.94 42.67 9.78
CA MET A 22 17.50 41.30 9.42
C MET A 22 16.72 41.21 8.09
N ILE A 23 16.27 42.34 7.56
CA ILE A 23 15.40 42.37 6.37
C ILE A 23 16.20 42.56 5.07
N LYS A 24 17.42 43.14 5.11
CA LYS A 24 18.29 43.26 3.92
C LYS A 24 18.93 41.93 3.49
N LYS A 25 19.17 40.97 4.40
CA LYS A 25 19.76 39.66 4.04
C LYS A 25 18.76 38.69 3.39
N LYS A 26 17.45 38.81 3.67
CA LYS A 26 16.42 37.96 3.05
C LYS A 26 16.03 38.40 1.63
N ILE A 27 16.08 39.70 1.33
CA ILE A 27 15.76 40.21 -0.01
C ILE A 27 16.93 40.01 -0.99
N THR A 28 18.18 40.01 -0.49
CA THR A 28 19.35 39.77 -1.35
C THR A 28 19.55 38.27 -1.68
N ALA A 29 19.05 37.36 -0.85
CA ALA A 29 19.06 35.92 -1.14
C ALA A 29 17.95 35.49 -2.13
N ALA A 30 16.81 36.18 -2.13
CA ALA A 30 15.72 35.93 -3.07
C ALA A 30 15.96 36.54 -4.47
N LEU A 31 16.73 37.63 -4.58
CA LEU A 31 17.06 38.26 -5.86
C LEU A 31 18.35 37.73 -6.52
N ALA A 32 19.24 37.07 -5.78
CA ALA A 32 20.41 36.39 -6.35
C ALA A 32 20.05 35.07 -7.08
N LEU A 33 18.82 34.56 -6.91
CA LEU A 33 18.27 33.42 -7.64
C LEU A 33 17.61 33.81 -8.98
N LEU A 34 17.45 35.10 -9.30
CA LEU A 34 16.64 35.58 -10.43
C LEU A 34 17.37 36.35 -11.53
N CYS A 35 18.70 36.51 -11.48
CA CYS A 35 19.45 37.30 -12.48
C CYS A 35 20.77 36.64 -12.91
N GLY A 36 20.69 35.38 -13.36
CA GLY A 36 21.84 34.63 -13.90
C GLY A 36 21.47 33.78 -15.12
N PHE A 37 20.65 34.29 -16.03
CA PHE A 37 20.37 33.62 -17.31
C PHE A 37 20.68 34.54 -18.47
N THR A 38 21.93 34.50 -18.93
CA THR A 38 22.27 34.73 -20.34
C THR A 38 23.55 33.96 -20.70
N ILE A 39 23.33 32.91 -21.49
CA ILE A 39 24.27 32.23 -22.40
C ILE A 39 25.38 31.40 -21.75
N ILE A 40 25.03 30.17 -21.34
CA ILE A 40 25.89 28.99 -21.49
C ILE A 40 25.02 27.86 -22.04
N ALA A 41 25.20 27.52 -23.30
CA ALA A 41 24.68 26.27 -23.86
C ALA A 41 25.62 25.13 -23.43
N SER A 42 25.30 24.47 -22.31
CA SER A 42 25.76 23.11 -21.97
C SER A 42 24.99 22.58 -20.74
N CYS A 43 24.16 21.54 -20.96
CA CYS A 43 23.43 20.72 -19.98
C CYS A 43 22.41 21.44 -19.08
N GLN A 44 21.22 21.73 -19.62
CA GLN A 44 20.02 21.77 -18.76
C GLN A 44 19.68 20.33 -18.38
N ASN A 45 19.60 20.04 -17.08
CA ASN A 45 19.17 18.74 -16.59
C ASN A 45 17.73 18.46 -17.07
N SER A 46 17.38 17.20 -17.32
CA SER A 46 15.99 16.83 -17.58
C SER A 46 15.13 17.01 -16.31
N SER A 47 13.80 17.13 -16.44
CA SER A 47 12.91 17.24 -15.27
C SER A 47 13.01 16.01 -14.34
N ASN A 48 13.25 14.82 -14.89
CA ASN A 48 13.53 13.61 -14.11
C ASN A 48 14.81 13.77 -13.28
N GLU A 49 15.88 14.30 -13.87
CA GLU A 49 17.14 14.56 -13.17
C GLU A 49 16.97 15.63 -12.08
N GLU A 50 16.16 16.66 -12.32
CA GLU A 50 15.83 17.67 -11.32
C GLU A 50 15.10 17.05 -10.12
N MET A 51 14.04 16.25 -10.35
CA MET A 51 13.35 15.55 -9.27
C MET A 51 14.29 14.57 -8.54
N ALA A 52 15.06 13.77 -9.26
CA ALA A 52 16.04 12.86 -8.67
C ALA A 52 17.06 13.61 -7.79
N GLN A 53 17.49 14.80 -8.20
CA GLN A 53 18.36 15.65 -7.38
C GLN A 53 17.66 16.16 -6.12
N VAL A 54 16.39 16.57 -6.20
CA VAL A 54 15.59 16.95 -5.03
C VAL A 54 15.50 15.79 -4.04
N LEU A 55 15.10 14.60 -4.50
CA LEU A 55 15.00 13.41 -3.66
C LEU A 55 16.34 13.04 -3.01
N LYS A 56 17.45 13.10 -3.77
CA LYS A 56 18.80 12.86 -3.25
C LYS A 56 19.24 13.88 -2.20
N GLN A 57 18.88 15.16 -2.36
CA GLN A 57 19.16 16.19 -1.37
C GLN A 57 18.35 15.97 -0.10
N LEU A 58 17.07 15.61 -0.23
CA LEU A 58 16.20 15.29 0.90
C LEU A 58 16.70 14.06 1.66
N TYR A 59 17.12 13.01 0.97
CA TYR A 59 17.75 11.84 1.60
C TYR A 59 18.96 12.26 2.45
N LYS A 60 19.89 13.05 1.89
CA LYS A 60 21.05 13.55 2.64
C LYS A 60 20.66 14.41 3.85
N ARG A 61 19.67 15.29 3.69
CA ARG A 61 19.14 16.15 4.76
C ARG A 61 18.54 15.31 5.90
N ASN A 62 17.80 14.27 5.55
CA ASN A 62 17.07 13.41 6.48
C ASN A 62 17.96 12.32 7.09
N ASN A 63 19.20 12.17 6.61
CA ASN A 63 20.17 11.21 7.11
C ASN A 63 20.86 11.69 8.41
N ILE A 64 20.07 11.86 9.47
CA ILE A 64 20.50 12.38 10.77
C ILE A 64 19.89 11.59 11.93
N ILE A 65 20.51 11.66 13.11
CA ILE A 65 20.12 10.89 14.31
C ILE A 65 18.69 11.17 14.81
N SER A 66 18.17 12.39 14.59
CA SER A 66 16.82 12.78 15.03
C SER A 66 15.70 12.18 14.18
N ASN A 67 16.02 11.64 13.01
CA ASN A 67 15.07 10.90 12.18
C ASN A 67 14.69 9.59 12.90
N PRO A 68 13.40 9.36 13.23
CA PRO A 68 12.97 8.16 13.93
C PRO A 68 13.26 6.86 13.17
N PHE A 69 13.26 6.91 11.83
CA PHE A 69 13.43 5.75 10.95
C PHE A 69 14.85 5.60 10.37
N ASN A 70 15.85 6.26 10.97
CA ASN A 70 17.26 6.12 10.56
C ASN A 70 18.08 5.34 11.61
N PRO A 71 18.08 3.99 11.57
CA PRO A 71 18.85 3.18 12.50
C PRO A 71 20.37 3.33 12.30
N GLU A 72 20.85 3.62 11.09
CA GLU A 72 22.29 3.68 10.75
C GLU A 72 22.99 4.83 11.47
N MET A 73 22.40 6.03 11.47
CA MET A 73 22.96 7.19 12.18
C MET A 73 22.90 7.02 13.69
N LYS A 74 21.86 6.33 14.20
CA LYS A 74 21.76 5.99 15.63
C LYS A 74 22.80 4.95 16.02
N LEU A 75 23.07 3.97 15.15
CA LEU A 75 24.11 2.97 15.34
C LEU A 75 25.51 3.62 15.39
N ALA A 76 25.80 4.51 14.44
CA ALA A 76 27.06 5.27 14.44
C ALA A 76 27.24 6.11 15.71
N TYR A 77 26.15 6.67 16.25
CA TYR A 77 26.18 7.36 17.53
C TYR A 77 26.48 6.41 18.70
N CYS A 78 25.83 5.25 18.78
CA CYS A 78 26.16 4.21 19.77
C CYS A 78 27.64 3.82 19.70
N ASP A 79 28.18 3.63 18.50
CA ASP A 79 29.61 3.33 18.30
C ASP A 79 30.53 4.44 18.81
N SER A 80 30.13 5.70 18.62
CA SER A 80 30.88 6.84 19.15
C SER A 80 30.92 6.85 20.69
N LEU A 81 29.81 6.49 21.34
CA LEU A 81 29.73 6.40 22.80
C LEU A 81 30.62 5.27 23.32
N LEU A 82 30.57 4.09 22.69
CA LEU A 82 31.36 2.91 23.06
C LEU A 82 32.88 3.11 22.86
N LYS A 83 33.31 4.09 22.05
CA LYS A 83 34.73 4.46 21.95
C LYS A 83 35.23 5.26 23.16
N THR A 84 34.34 5.81 23.98
CA THR A 84 34.73 6.55 25.18
C THR A 84 35.07 5.60 26.33
N LYS A 85 36.15 5.87 27.08
CA LYS A 85 36.56 5.01 28.21
C LYS A 85 35.44 4.78 29.24
N ARG A 86 34.59 5.78 29.46
CA ARG A 86 33.48 5.72 30.42
C ARG A 86 32.38 4.75 29.99
N LEU A 87 32.06 4.68 28.70
CA LEU A 87 30.92 3.92 28.19
C LEU A 87 31.32 2.67 27.38
N ALA A 88 32.62 2.36 27.27
CA ALA A 88 33.12 1.27 26.42
C ALA A 88 32.51 -0.12 26.67
N LYS A 89 31.95 -0.34 27.87
CA LYS A 89 31.24 -1.56 28.24
C LYS A 89 29.84 -1.30 28.81
N SER A 90 29.23 -0.14 28.51
CA SER A 90 27.89 0.21 29.03
C SER A 90 26.85 -0.79 28.51
N PRO A 91 26.18 -1.54 29.39
CA PRO A 91 25.13 -2.48 28.99
C PRO A 91 23.97 -1.80 28.26
N GLU A 92 23.60 -0.58 28.67
CA GLU A 92 22.47 0.18 28.11
C GLU A 92 22.75 0.60 26.65
N VAL A 93 23.97 1.04 26.38
CA VAL A 93 24.40 1.42 25.02
C VAL A 93 24.52 0.18 24.14
N LEU A 94 25.03 -0.93 24.66
CA LEU A 94 25.13 -2.20 23.94
C LEU A 94 23.76 -2.79 23.63
N PHE A 95 22.82 -2.73 24.58
CA PHE A 95 21.43 -3.16 24.39
C PHE A 95 20.74 -2.34 23.28
N SER A 96 20.86 -1.02 23.36
CA SER A 96 20.33 -0.12 22.32
C SER A 96 20.97 -0.40 20.95
N LYS A 97 22.29 -0.64 20.93
CA LYS A 97 23.03 -1.00 19.71
C LYS A 97 22.53 -2.31 19.10
N ALA A 98 22.26 -3.34 19.91
CA ALA A 98 21.73 -4.62 19.41
C ALA A 98 20.36 -4.44 18.71
N ALA A 99 19.43 -3.71 19.34
CA ALA A 99 18.14 -3.40 18.71
C ALA A 99 18.29 -2.62 17.39
N LEU A 100 19.25 -1.69 17.30
CA LEU A 100 19.53 -0.93 16.08
C LEU A 100 20.18 -1.79 14.99
N LEU A 101 21.06 -2.73 15.36
CA LEU A 101 21.64 -3.69 14.43
C LEU A 101 20.56 -4.58 13.81
N LEU A 102 19.59 -5.02 14.60
CA LEU A 102 18.44 -5.77 14.07
C LEU A 102 17.68 -4.95 13.01
N LYS A 103 17.43 -3.66 13.27
CA LYS A 103 16.80 -2.74 12.29
C LYS A 103 17.65 -2.49 11.06
N ALA A 104 18.97 -2.53 11.18
CA ALA A 104 19.92 -2.36 10.07
C ALA A 104 20.12 -3.65 9.24
N GLY A 105 19.49 -4.77 9.60
CA GLY A 105 19.70 -6.06 8.92
C GLY A 105 21.02 -6.75 9.29
N GLU A 106 21.53 -6.46 10.49
CA GLU A 106 22.75 -7.03 11.07
C GLU A 106 22.40 -8.03 12.18
N GLU A 107 21.52 -9.01 11.88
CA GLU A 107 20.90 -9.88 12.88
C GLU A 107 21.95 -10.73 13.64
N GLN A 108 23.00 -11.17 12.95
CA GLN A 108 24.08 -11.96 13.56
C GLN A 108 24.83 -11.15 14.64
N GLN A 109 25.13 -9.87 14.37
CA GLN A 109 25.78 -8.99 15.34
C GLN A 109 24.84 -8.67 16.52
N SER A 110 23.56 -8.40 16.22
CA SER A 110 22.53 -8.18 17.22
C SER A 110 22.44 -9.34 18.22
N VAL A 111 22.31 -10.57 17.70
CA VAL A 111 22.28 -11.79 18.51
C VAL A 111 23.54 -11.94 19.37
N SER A 112 24.73 -11.73 18.79
CA SER A 112 25.98 -11.83 19.56
C SER A 112 26.04 -10.84 20.72
N ILE A 113 25.58 -9.60 20.54
CA ILE A 113 25.57 -8.61 21.62
C ILE A 113 24.56 -9.01 22.70
N TYR A 114 23.33 -9.39 22.34
CA TYR A 114 22.33 -9.81 23.33
C TYR A 114 22.80 -11.01 24.15
N SER A 115 23.37 -12.04 23.51
CA SER A 115 23.89 -13.21 24.21
C SER A 115 25.03 -12.85 25.17
N ASN A 116 25.97 -12.00 24.75
CA ASN A 116 27.04 -11.54 25.62
C ASN A 116 26.51 -10.74 26.83
N LEU A 117 25.49 -9.90 26.65
CA LEU A 117 24.92 -9.14 27.76
C LEU A 117 24.19 -10.06 28.77
N ILE A 118 23.48 -11.08 28.29
CA ILE A 118 22.76 -12.05 29.14
C ILE A 118 23.73 -13.00 29.87
N GLU A 119 24.89 -13.32 29.29
CA GLU A 119 25.90 -14.12 29.99
C GLU A 119 26.62 -13.36 31.11
N ASN A 120 26.56 -12.03 31.11
CA ASN A 120 27.29 -11.15 32.04
C ASN A 120 26.34 -10.28 32.91
N ILE A 121 25.17 -10.81 33.29
CA ILE A 121 24.10 -10.08 34.00
C ILE A 121 24.62 -9.50 35.34
N ASP A 122 24.61 -8.16 35.44
CA ASP A 122 24.80 -7.43 36.71
C ASP A 122 23.94 -6.15 36.82
N PHE A 123 23.21 -5.73 35.76
CA PHE A 123 22.62 -4.38 35.68
C PHE A 123 21.19 -4.25 35.11
N MET A 124 20.69 -5.22 34.33
CA MET A 124 19.33 -5.18 33.74
C MET A 124 18.54 -6.44 34.07
N SER A 125 17.21 -6.34 34.13
CA SER A 125 16.36 -7.49 34.41
C SER A 125 16.39 -8.46 33.21
N THR A 126 16.45 -9.75 33.49
CA THR A 126 16.33 -10.79 32.46
C THR A 126 15.02 -10.68 31.68
N ASP A 127 13.97 -10.14 32.30
CA ASP A 127 12.64 -9.99 31.72
C ASP A 127 12.60 -9.00 30.54
N GLU A 128 13.44 -7.97 30.54
CA GLU A 128 13.50 -7.01 29.43
C GLU A 128 14.36 -7.52 28.26
N MET A 129 15.39 -8.31 28.54
CA MET A 129 16.38 -8.72 27.54
C MET A 129 16.00 -9.96 26.74
N LEU A 130 15.36 -10.93 27.41
CA LEU A 130 15.03 -12.21 26.79
C LEU A 130 14.07 -12.08 25.58
N PRO A 131 13.02 -11.24 25.60
CA PRO A 131 12.15 -11.08 24.42
C PRO A 131 12.90 -10.53 23.21
N GLU A 132 13.78 -9.55 23.42
CA GLU A 132 14.58 -8.92 22.37
C GLU A 132 15.64 -9.88 21.80
N GLN A 133 16.25 -10.72 22.64
CA GLN A 133 17.14 -11.79 22.18
C GLN A 133 16.36 -12.84 21.36
N ALA A 134 15.18 -13.25 21.84
CA ALA A 134 14.36 -14.26 21.18
C ALA A 134 13.95 -13.82 19.77
N ILE A 135 13.50 -12.57 19.62
CA ILE A 135 13.14 -12.05 18.31
C ILE A 135 14.37 -11.85 17.41
N ALA A 136 15.51 -11.44 17.94
CA ALA A 136 16.75 -11.36 17.17
C ALA A 136 17.16 -12.73 16.59
N TYR A 137 17.05 -13.80 17.38
CA TYR A 137 17.27 -15.17 16.89
C TYR A 137 16.24 -15.62 15.85
N MET A 138 14.96 -15.30 16.06
CA MET A 138 13.90 -15.62 15.12
C MET A 138 14.16 -14.94 13.77
N ARG A 139 14.47 -13.64 13.78
CA ARG A 139 14.78 -12.83 12.60
C ARG A 139 16.07 -13.27 11.90
N LEU A 140 17.09 -13.71 12.64
CA LEU A 140 18.27 -14.38 12.06
C LEU A 140 17.88 -15.66 11.29
N GLY A 141 16.95 -16.44 11.84
CA GLY A 141 16.38 -17.61 11.18
C GLY A 141 15.68 -17.24 9.87
N GLU A 142 14.82 -16.24 9.89
CA GLU A 142 14.12 -15.76 8.68
C GLU A 142 15.08 -15.17 7.64
N ARG A 143 16.03 -14.32 8.04
CA ARG A 143 17.04 -13.78 7.13
C ARG A 143 17.80 -14.90 6.41
N SER A 144 18.23 -15.91 7.16
CA SER A 144 19.03 -17.01 6.62
C SER A 144 18.25 -17.95 5.71
N ASN A 145 16.94 -18.13 5.96
CA ASN A 145 16.13 -19.13 5.25
C ASN A 145 15.15 -18.49 4.27
N CYS A 146 14.35 -17.52 4.70
CA CYS A 146 13.34 -16.89 3.86
C CYS A 146 13.91 -15.84 2.91
N MET A 147 15.02 -15.17 3.25
CA MET A 147 15.62 -14.15 2.38
C MET A 147 16.80 -14.70 1.56
N LEU A 148 17.83 -15.23 2.24
CA LEU A 148 19.06 -15.68 1.56
C LEU A 148 18.91 -17.05 0.86
N ASN A 149 17.98 -17.89 1.32
CA ASN A 149 17.71 -19.21 0.74
C ASN A 149 16.23 -19.34 0.31
N HIS A 150 15.70 -18.26 -0.25
CA HIS A 150 14.28 -18.10 -0.57
C HIS A 150 13.73 -19.20 -1.50
N THR A 151 12.47 -19.56 -1.25
CA THR A 151 11.64 -20.51 -2.02
C THR A 151 10.21 -19.96 -2.10
N GLY A 152 9.38 -20.46 -3.01
CA GLY A 152 7.96 -20.04 -3.12
C GLY A 152 7.09 -20.36 -1.89
N SER A 153 7.62 -21.11 -0.92
CA SER A 153 6.97 -21.39 0.37
C SER A 153 7.61 -20.64 1.55
N SER A 154 8.65 -19.84 1.31
CA SER A 154 9.38 -19.14 2.36
C SER A 154 8.50 -18.17 3.11
N CYS A 155 8.44 -18.33 4.44
CA CYS A 155 7.64 -17.51 5.35
C CYS A 155 6.12 -17.49 5.03
N ILE A 156 5.61 -18.49 4.30
CA ILE A 156 4.18 -18.68 4.04
C ILE A 156 3.54 -19.52 5.14
N PHE A 157 2.58 -18.94 5.87
CA PHE A 157 1.81 -19.60 6.91
C PHE A 157 0.74 -20.55 6.35
N PRO A 158 0.55 -21.75 6.97
CA PRO A 158 1.44 -22.38 7.93
C PRO A 158 2.76 -22.79 7.28
N ILE A 159 3.90 -22.60 7.95
CA ILE A 159 5.20 -22.97 7.37
C ILE A 159 5.31 -24.50 7.28
N LYS A 160 5.54 -25.01 6.06
CA LYS A 160 5.68 -26.43 5.73
C LYS A 160 6.44 -26.60 4.42
N ASP A 161 6.62 -27.85 3.99
CA ASP A 161 7.25 -28.23 2.73
C ASP A 161 8.65 -27.58 2.57
N ASP A 162 8.91 -26.93 1.44
CA ASP A 162 10.16 -26.21 1.15
C ASP A 162 10.28 -24.84 1.86
N GLY A 163 9.31 -24.47 2.69
CA GLY A 163 9.39 -23.34 3.63
C GLY A 163 10.06 -23.70 4.97
N VAL A 164 10.26 -24.99 5.26
CA VAL A 164 10.94 -25.43 6.50
C VAL A 164 12.41 -25.01 6.48
N HIS A 165 12.86 -24.38 7.56
CA HIS A 165 14.22 -23.85 7.69
C HIS A 165 15.26 -24.97 7.63
N LYS A 166 16.24 -24.80 6.73
CA LYS A 166 17.44 -25.64 6.63
C LYS A 166 18.50 -25.18 7.63
N LEU A 167 18.67 -23.87 7.79
CA LEU A 167 19.56 -23.25 8.76
C LEU A 167 18.78 -23.01 10.06
N GLN A 168 18.77 -24.02 10.93
CA GLN A 168 17.87 -24.09 12.09
C GLN A 168 18.37 -23.37 13.35
N THR A 169 19.62 -22.89 13.38
CA THR A 169 20.23 -22.29 14.57
C THR A 169 19.39 -21.14 15.13
N GLY A 170 18.92 -20.23 14.27
CA GLY A 170 18.07 -19.11 14.67
C GLY A 170 16.79 -19.59 15.35
N SER A 171 16.00 -20.42 14.65
CA SER A 171 14.73 -20.96 15.18
C SER A 171 14.90 -21.78 16.47
N ARG A 172 15.92 -22.65 16.55
CA ARG A 172 16.16 -23.48 17.75
C ARG A 172 16.53 -22.63 18.97
N LYS A 173 17.42 -21.65 18.78
CA LYS A 173 17.81 -20.73 19.86
C LYS A 173 16.65 -19.84 20.28
N ALA A 174 15.83 -19.36 19.34
CA ALA A 174 14.61 -18.62 19.67
C ALA A 174 13.65 -19.48 20.53
N ILE A 175 13.42 -20.75 20.16
CA ILE A 175 12.59 -21.67 20.96
C ILE A 175 13.12 -21.85 22.39
N ASP A 176 14.43 -22.01 22.57
CA ASP A 176 15.03 -22.14 23.90
C ASP A 176 14.74 -20.92 24.78
N VAL A 177 14.84 -19.72 24.21
CA VAL A 177 14.54 -18.46 24.91
C VAL A 177 13.03 -18.33 25.19
N TYR A 178 12.16 -18.58 24.20
CA TYR A 178 10.70 -18.52 24.41
C TYR A 178 10.21 -19.52 25.45
N LYS A 179 10.79 -20.72 25.52
CA LYS A 179 10.48 -21.70 26.58
C LYS A 179 10.85 -21.18 27.97
N THR A 180 11.91 -20.39 28.06
CA THR A 180 12.33 -19.76 29.32
C THR A 180 11.37 -18.64 29.70
N LEU A 181 11.03 -17.75 28.74
CA LEU A 181 10.03 -16.70 28.92
C LEU A 181 8.68 -17.27 29.37
N LEU A 182 8.15 -18.29 28.69
CA LEU A 182 6.85 -18.89 29.01
C LEU A 182 6.84 -19.71 30.30
N LYS A 183 8.01 -20.05 30.85
CA LYS A 183 8.13 -20.62 32.20
C LYS A 183 8.02 -19.53 33.27
N LEU A 184 8.56 -18.34 33.00
CA LEU A 184 8.51 -17.18 33.89
C LEU A 184 7.14 -16.48 33.82
N HIS A 185 6.61 -16.33 32.61
CA HIS A 185 5.39 -15.60 32.26
C HIS A 185 4.47 -16.49 31.41
N PRO A 186 3.71 -17.43 32.01
CA PRO A 186 2.86 -18.37 31.28
C PRO A 186 1.74 -17.73 30.45
N ASP A 187 1.34 -16.50 30.79
CA ASP A 187 0.30 -15.71 30.10
C ASP A 187 0.88 -14.76 29.03
N ASP A 188 2.17 -14.86 28.71
CA ASP A 188 2.79 -14.13 27.59
C ASP A 188 2.34 -14.73 26.24
N TYR A 189 1.21 -14.24 25.74
CA TYR A 189 0.64 -14.68 24.46
C TYR A 189 1.51 -14.32 23.25
N GLU A 190 2.34 -13.26 23.31
CA GLU A 190 3.27 -12.92 22.23
C GLU A 190 4.36 -13.99 22.11
N SER A 191 5.05 -14.30 23.20
CA SER A 191 6.07 -15.36 23.20
C SER A 191 5.45 -16.70 22.83
N ARG A 192 4.20 -16.96 23.26
CA ARG A 192 3.49 -18.18 22.88
C ARG A 192 3.20 -18.24 21.39
N TRP A 193 2.75 -17.14 20.78
CA TRP A 193 2.58 -17.03 19.32
C TRP A 193 3.88 -17.34 18.60
N LEU A 194 4.93 -16.59 18.91
CA LEU A 194 6.23 -16.68 18.24
C LEU A 194 6.90 -18.04 18.44
N ALA A 195 6.71 -18.69 19.59
CA ALA A 195 7.18 -20.05 19.82
C ALA A 195 6.51 -21.05 18.86
N ASN A 196 5.19 -20.97 18.67
CA ASN A 196 4.49 -21.88 17.75
C ASN A 196 4.93 -21.65 16.29
N ILE A 197 5.13 -20.40 15.87
CA ILE A 197 5.71 -20.09 14.56
C ILE A 197 7.13 -20.65 14.45
N ALA A 198 7.99 -20.48 15.46
CA ALA A 198 9.33 -21.04 15.46
C ALA A 198 9.33 -22.57 15.35
N TYR A 199 8.40 -23.27 16.01
CA TYR A 199 8.22 -24.71 15.81
C TYR A 199 7.76 -25.07 14.39
N MET A 200 6.88 -24.26 13.76
CA MET A 200 6.51 -24.45 12.35
C MET A 200 7.74 -24.30 11.42
N THR A 201 8.63 -23.34 11.69
CA THR A 201 9.87 -23.18 10.89
C THR A 201 10.76 -24.43 10.91
N LEU A 202 10.63 -25.29 11.93
CA LEU A 202 11.39 -26.54 12.04
C LEU A 202 10.62 -27.77 11.50
N GLY A 203 9.38 -27.60 11.02
CA GLY A 203 8.49 -28.72 10.66
C GLY A 203 8.06 -29.55 11.87
N GLU A 204 8.05 -28.94 13.06
CA GLU A 204 7.85 -29.63 14.34
C GLU A 204 6.46 -29.34 14.97
N TYR A 205 5.71 -28.37 14.40
CA TYR A 205 4.34 -28.07 14.79
C TYR A 205 3.32 -29.03 14.13
N PRO A 206 2.25 -29.46 14.83
CA PRO A 206 2.00 -29.25 16.26
C PRO A 206 2.68 -30.30 17.17
N GLN A 207 3.19 -31.41 16.63
CA GLN A 207 3.45 -32.63 17.39
C GLN A 207 4.53 -32.50 18.46
N LYS A 208 5.54 -31.65 18.25
CA LYS A 208 6.66 -31.45 19.20
C LYS A 208 6.52 -30.18 20.03
N VAL A 209 5.44 -29.41 19.88
CA VAL A 209 5.20 -28.24 20.73
C VAL A 209 4.76 -28.70 22.12
N PRO A 210 5.41 -28.26 23.22
CA PRO A 210 4.96 -28.58 24.56
C PRO A 210 3.51 -28.17 24.80
N LYS A 211 2.72 -29.00 25.49
CA LYS A 211 1.26 -28.79 25.68
C LYS A 211 0.90 -27.44 26.30
N ASN A 212 1.73 -26.92 27.20
CA ASN A 212 1.54 -25.61 27.83
C ASN A 212 1.84 -24.43 26.90
N ILE A 213 2.55 -24.65 25.79
CA ILE A 213 2.91 -23.64 24.79
C ILE A 213 2.02 -23.76 23.55
N LEU A 214 1.60 -24.97 23.19
CA LEU A 214 0.82 -25.26 21.98
C LEU A 214 -0.41 -24.37 21.87
N ILE A 215 -0.55 -23.70 20.73
CA ILE A 215 -1.82 -23.13 20.28
C ILE A 215 -2.40 -24.12 19.27
N PRO A 216 -3.54 -24.77 19.54
CA PRO A 216 -4.05 -25.84 18.68
C PRO A 216 -4.61 -25.30 17.37
N ASN A 217 -4.56 -26.12 16.32
CA ASN A 217 -5.23 -25.86 15.03
C ASN A 217 -4.82 -24.56 14.31
N LEU A 218 -3.62 -24.02 14.58
CA LEU A 218 -3.12 -22.83 13.87
C LEU A 218 -2.90 -23.09 12.37
N ASN A 219 -2.67 -24.34 11.97
CA ASN A 219 -2.29 -24.71 10.61
C ASN A 219 -3.47 -25.05 9.70
N VAL A 220 -4.70 -24.77 10.12
CA VAL A 220 -5.93 -25.07 9.36
C VAL A 220 -6.88 -23.89 9.41
N ASP A 221 -7.61 -23.67 8.33
CA ASP A 221 -8.66 -22.67 8.28
C ASP A 221 -9.83 -23.07 9.17
N SER A 222 -10.46 -22.08 9.83
CA SER A 222 -11.63 -22.34 10.67
C SER A 222 -12.85 -22.77 9.85
N ASP A 223 -12.97 -22.30 8.60
CA ASP A 223 -14.03 -22.69 7.67
C ASP A 223 -13.52 -23.82 6.74
N THR A 224 -13.60 -25.05 7.22
CA THR A 224 -13.10 -26.23 6.49
C THR A 224 -13.93 -26.59 5.26
N ALA A 225 -15.14 -26.04 5.11
CA ALA A 225 -16.01 -26.32 3.98
C ALA A 225 -15.67 -25.50 2.73
N ASN A 226 -14.94 -24.39 2.88
CA ASN A 226 -14.66 -23.43 1.81
C ASN A 226 -13.17 -23.33 1.46
N GLN A 227 -12.40 -24.37 1.77
CA GLN A 227 -10.98 -24.44 1.44
C GLN A 227 -10.74 -24.39 -0.07
N VAL A 228 -9.63 -23.76 -0.45
CA VAL A 228 -9.24 -23.60 -1.86
C VAL A 228 -7.95 -24.37 -2.17
N LYS A 229 -7.67 -24.58 -3.47
CA LYS A 229 -6.37 -25.09 -3.89
C LYS A 229 -5.28 -24.06 -3.57
N PRO A 230 -4.08 -24.50 -3.20
CA PRO A 230 -3.00 -23.59 -2.85
C PRO A 230 -2.50 -22.81 -4.08
N PHE A 231 -2.31 -21.51 -3.89
CA PHE A 231 -1.56 -20.67 -4.81
C PHE A 231 -0.06 -20.97 -4.69
N VAL A 232 0.69 -20.59 -5.71
CA VAL A 232 2.15 -20.76 -5.73
C VAL A 232 2.78 -19.39 -5.94
N ASP A 233 3.68 -18.99 -5.04
CA ASP A 233 4.49 -17.79 -5.26
C ASP A 233 5.55 -18.08 -6.34
N VAL A 234 5.45 -17.38 -7.46
CA VAL A 234 6.32 -17.53 -8.63
C VAL A 234 7.22 -16.32 -8.87
N ALA A 235 7.20 -15.30 -8.00
CA ALA A 235 7.94 -14.05 -8.20
C ALA A 235 9.43 -14.29 -8.46
N ALA A 236 10.09 -15.10 -7.63
CA ALA A 236 11.51 -15.40 -7.76
C ALA A 236 11.86 -16.08 -9.09
N SER A 237 11.00 -16.97 -9.57
CA SER A 237 11.23 -17.67 -10.84
C SER A 237 11.17 -16.74 -12.06
N LEU A 238 10.39 -15.65 -11.93
CA LEU A 238 10.19 -14.64 -12.97
C LEU A 238 11.11 -13.42 -12.81
N GLY A 239 11.92 -13.36 -11.75
CA GLY A 239 12.78 -12.21 -11.46
C GLY A 239 12.02 -10.99 -10.93
N LEU A 240 10.86 -11.21 -10.33
CA LEU A 240 9.98 -10.17 -9.76
C LEU A 240 10.11 -10.05 -8.23
N ASN A 241 11.00 -10.82 -7.61
CA ASN A 241 11.20 -10.86 -6.15
C ASN A 241 12.04 -9.66 -5.68
N ILE A 242 11.49 -8.45 -5.80
CA ILE A 242 12.20 -7.24 -5.39
C ILE A 242 12.43 -7.23 -3.90
N HIS A 243 13.69 -7.05 -3.50
CA HIS A 243 14.06 -6.86 -2.11
C HIS A 243 13.76 -5.42 -1.69
N GLY A 244 12.56 -5.22 -1.15
CA GLY A 244 12.03 -3.92 -0.81
C GLY A 244 11.66 -3.78 0.67
N ARG A 245 11.51 -2.53 1.09
CA ARG A 245 10.75 -2.17 2.29
C ARG A 245 9.28 -1.98 1.91
N ALA A 246 8.45 -1.52 2.85
CA ALA A 246 7.06 -1.15 2.59
C ALA A 246 6.93 -0.32 1.30
N GLY A 247 5.91 -0.57 0.50
CA GLY A 247 5.85 -0.07 -0.87
C GLY A 247 4.50 -0.24 -1.54
N GLY A 248 4.33 0.44 -2.67
CA GLY A 248 3.13 0.36 -3.49
C GLY A 248 3.32 -0.44 -4.77
N VAL A 249 2.21 -0.96 -5.33
CA VAL A 249 2.16 -1.68 -6.61
C VAL A 249 1.06 -1.14 -7.51
N ILE A 250 1.34 -1.05 -8.81
CA ILE A 250 0.34 -0.88 -9.86
C ILE A 250 0.56 -1.92 -10.96
N VAL A 251 -0.53 -2.44 -11.51
CA VAL A 251 -0.51 -3.39 -12.62
C VAL A 251 -1.43 -2.88 -13.71
N ASP A 252 -0.87 -2.56 -14.88
CA ASP A 252 -1.63 -2.15 -16.06
C ASP A 252 -0.80 -2.28 -17.36
N ASP A 253 -1.43 -2.03 -18.50
CA ASP A 253 -0.85 -2.07 -19.84
C ASP A 253 -0.17 -0.72 -20.19
N PHE A 254 0.98 -0.45 -19.57
CA PHE A 254 1.65 0.87 -19.68
C PHE A 254 2.23 1.17 -21.07
N ASN A 255 2.51 0.14 -21.87
CA ASN A 255 3.04 0.30 -23.22
C ASN A 255 1.95 0.13 -24.31
N ASN A 256 0.69 -0.07 -23.92
CA ASN A 256 -0.46 -0.28 -24.80
C ASN A 256 -0.31 -1.46 -25.79
N ASP A 257 0.40 -2.52 -25.38
CA ASP A 257 0.55 -3.75 -26.17
C ASP A 257 -0.51 -4.82 -25.86
N GLY A 258 -1.35 -4.57 -24.85
CA GLY A 258 -2.45 -5.44 -24.41
C GLY A 258 -2.05 -6.44 -23.32
N TYR A 259 -0.77 -6.50 -22.92
CA TYR A 259 -0.26 -7.34 -21.86
C TYR A 259 -0.01 -6.50 -20.61
N LEU A 260 -0.41 -7.04 -19.46
CA LEU A 260 -0.26 -6.32 -18.20
C LEU A 260 1.19 -6.35 -17.72
N ASP A 261 1.70 -5.18 -17.42
CA ASP A 261 2.99 -4.93 -16.80
C ASP A 261 2.83 -4.67 -15.29
N ILE A 262 3.94 -4.67 -14.55
CA ILE A 262 3.96 -4.43 -13.11
C ILE A 262 4.90 -3.27 -12.81
N MET A 263 4.49 -2.32 -11.97
CA MET A 263 5.40 -1.35 -11.36
C MET A 263 5.31 -1.38 -9.84
N THR A 264 6.46 -1.20 -9.21
CA THR A 264 6.58 -1.16 -7.75
C THR A 264 7.38 0.06 -7.28
N SER A 265 7.24 0.38 -6.00
CA SER A 265 7.93 1.48 -5.33
C SER A 265 8.20 1.10 -3.88
N GLY A 266 9.20 1.71 -3.25
CA GLY A 266 9.44 1.58 -1.81
C GLY A 266 9.26 2.91 -1.09
N TRP A 267 9.01 2.89 0.22
CA TRP A 267 8.59 4.08 0.95
C TRP A 267 9.71 5.07 1.26
N ASP A 268 10.96 4.60 1.41
CA ASP A 268 12.09 5.44 1.79
C ASP A 268 12.80 6.03 0.56
N LEU A 269 13.44 7.18 0.74
CA LEU A 269 14.10 7.92 -0.35
C LEU A 269 15.32 7.21 -0.94
N SER A 270 15.80 6.11 -0.39
CA SER A 270 16.80 5.25 -1.03
C SER A 270 16.21 4.07 -1.82
N ASP A 271 14.91 3.80 -1.70
CA ASP A 271 14.28 2.67 -2.37
C ASP A 271 13.90 3.06 -3.80
N PRO A 272 14.38 2.34 -4.84
CA PRO A 272 14.06 2.66 -6.22
C PRO A 272 12.63 2.25 -6.58
N MET A 273 12.06 2.89 -7.60
CA MET A 273 10.93 2.33 -8.33
C MET A 273 11.41 1.23 -9.28
N HIS A 274 10.51 0.30 -9.62
CA HIS A 274 10.75 -0.73 -10.62
C HIS A 274 9.63 -0.78 -11.66
N TYR A 275 9.98 -1.00 -12.93
CA TYR A 275 9.03 -1.27 -14.02
C TYR A 275 9.37 -2.59 -14.70
N PHE A 276 8.47 -3.56 -14.57
CA PHE A 276 8.56 -4.89 -15.17
C PHE A 276 7.59 -5.01 -16.33
N GLN A 277 8.15 -4.96 -17.54
CA GLN A 277 7.38 -5.16 -18.75
C GLN A 277 7.16 -6.66 -19.00
N ASN A 278 5.93 -7.04 -19.33
CA ASN A 278 5.57 -8.38 -19.77
C ASN A 278 6.08 -8.62 -21.20
N ASN A 279 6.90 -9.64 -21.40
CA ASN A 279 7.51 -9.93 -22.70
C ASN A 279 6.55 -10.69 -23.65
N GLN A 280 5.28 -10.88 -23.27
CA GLN A 280 4.25 -11.58 -24.05
C GLN A 280 4.53 -13.09 -24.26
N ASP A 281 5.50 -13.65 -23.55
CA ASP A 281 5.93 -15.04 -23.67
C ASP A 281 5.92 -15.79 -22.32
N GLY A 282 5.37 -15.15 -21.28
CA GLY A 282 5.35 -15.66 -19.91
C GLY A 282 6.59 -15.29 -19.08
N THR A 283 7.40 -14.33 -19.54
CA THR A 283 8.53 -13.75 -18.81
C THR A 283 8.38 -12.23 -18.66
N PHE A 284 9.18 -11.63 -17.77
CA PHE A 284 9.23 -10.18 -17.56
C PHE A 284 10.64 -9.63 -17.76
N SER A 285 10.72 -8.37 -18.19
CA SER A 285 11.96 -7.60 -18.29
C SER A 285 11.91 -6.38 -17.37
N ASP A 286 12.95 -6.17 -16.57
CA ASP A 286 13.13 -4.89 -15.87
C ASP A 286 13.50 -3.80 -16.89
N ARG A 287 12.62 -2.82 -17.03
CA ARG A 287 12.73 -1.67 -17.93
C ARG A 287 12.98 -0.36 -17.19
N THR A 288 13.24 -0.38 -15.89
CA THR A 288 13.34 0.81 -15.03
C THR A 288 14.29 1.87 -15.59
N GLU A 289 15.51 1.47 -15.96
CA GLU A 289 16.50 2.40 -16.52
C GLU A 289 16.07 2.90 -17.91
N ALA A 290 15.66 1.98 -18.79
CA ALA A 290 15.22 2.32 -20.15
C ALA A 290 13.98 3.22 -20.16
N ALA A 291 13.13 3.12 -19.15
CA ALA A 291 11.94 3.94 -18.97
C ALA A 291 12.22 5.33 -18.39
N GLY A 292 13.47 5.64 -18.06
CA GLY A 292 13.87 6.93 -17.50
C GLY A 292 13.51 7.12 -16.02
N LEU A 293 13.25 6.02 -15.29
CA LEU A 293 12.84 6.04 -13.88
C LEU A 293 14.03 6.03 -12.91
N THR A 294 15.26 5.91 -13.41
CA THR A 294 16.48 5.93 -12.59
C THR A 294 16.56 7.19 -11.73
N GLY A 295 16.68 7.03 -10.41
CA GLY A 295 16.79 8.12 -9.46
C GLY A 295 15.45 8.68 -8.97
N ILE A 296 14.33 8.22 -9.54
CA ILE A 296 13.01 8.39 -8.93
C ILE A 296 12.85 7.32 -7.86
N THR A 297 13.00 7.73 -6.61
CA THR A 297 13.02 6.85 -5.43
C THR A 297 11.90 7.23 -4.47
N GLY A 298 11.65 6.39 -3.45
CA GLY A 298 10.52 6.58 -2.57
C GLY A 298 9.19 6.35 -3.28
N GLY A 299 8.10 6.47 -2.52
CA GLY A 299 6.76 6.13 -3.01
C GLY A 299 6.16 5.08 -2.10
N LEU A 300 5.59 5.48 -0.97
CA LEU A 300 4.87 4.51 -0.13
C LEU A 300 3.61 4.02 -0.86
N ASN A 301 3.03 4.87 -1.72
CA ASN A 301 1.87 4.56 -2.53
C ASN A 301 2.08 5.06 -3.98
N ILE A 302 1.58 4.30 -4.95
CA ILE A 302 1.58 4.62 -6.37
C ILE A 302 0.23 4.29 -7.00
N GLN A 303 -0.19 5.09 -7.97
CA GLN A 303 -1.46 4.93 -8.69
C GLN A 303 -1.27 5.17 -10.19
N GLN A 304 -1.93 4.35 -11.02
CA GLN A 304 -2.08 4.65 -12.44
C GLN A 304 -3.21 5.64 -12.67
N THR A 305 -3.07 6.49 -13.69
CA THR A 305 -4.08 7.45 -14.14
C THR A 305 -3.87 7.78 -15.63
N ASP A 306 -4.78 8.50 -16.26
CA ASP A 306 -4.55 9.16 -17.55
C ASP A 306 -4.92 10.64 -17.36
N TYR A 307 -3.98 11.42 -16.82
CA TYR A 307 -4.32 12.76 -16.32
C TYR A 307 -4.52 13.76 -17.47
N ASN A 308 -4.00 13.44 -18.66
CA ASN A 308 -4.03 14.31 -19.82
C ASN A 308 -4.98 13.82 -20.94
N ASN A 309 -5.72 12.74 -20.70
CA ASN A 309 -6.66 12.11 -21.62
C ASN A 309 -6.03 11.69 -22.97
N ASP A 310 -4.75 11.33 -22.97
CA ASP A 310 -4.03 10.96 -24.20
C ASP A 310 -4.04 9.45 -24.51
N GLY A 311 -4.65 8.65 -23.63
CA GLY A 311 -4.76 7.20 -23.76
C GLY A 311 -3.51 6.43 -23.33
N LYS A 312 -2.57 7.10 -22.66
CA LYS A 312 -1.35 6.48 -22.11
C LYS A 312 -1.39 6.62 -20.60
N LEU A 313 -1.29 5.51 -19.90
CA LEU A 313 -1.36 5.53 -18.45
C LEU A 313 -0.10 6.15 -17.85
N ASP A 314 -0.31 7.21 -17.09
CA ASP A 314 0.64 7.95 -16.26
C ASP A 314 0.70 7.37 -14.84
N ILE A 315 1.69 7.82 -14.05
CA ILE A 315 1.91 7.33 -12.69
C ILE A 315 1.95 8.49 -11.72
N PHE A 316 1.18 8.38 -10.63
CA PHE A 316 1.27 9.29 -9.50
C PHE A 316 1.94 8.60 -8.31
N VAL A 317 3.00 9.21 -7.79
CA VAL A 317 3.84 8.67 -6.72
C VAL A 317 3.71 9.54 -5.47
N LEU A 318 3.30 8.94 -4.36
CA LEU A 318 3.01 9.61 -3.09
C LEU A 318 4.08 9.28 -2.05
N ARG A 319 4.62 10.30 -1.38
CA ARG A 319 5.78 10.20 -0.49
C ARG A 319 5.59 10.90 0.85
N GLY A 320 6.46 10.54 1.79
CA GLY A 320 6.66 11.27 3.04
C GLY A 320 5.76 10.84 4.20
N ALA A 321 4.72 10.05 3.95
CA ALA A 321 3.93 9.45 5.01
C ALA A 321 4.76 8.56 5.95
N TRP A 322 4.30 8.43 7.20
CA TRP A 322 4.93 7.85 8.39
C TRP A 322 6.07 8.69 8.99
N LEU A 323 6.65 9.61 8.22
CA LEU A 323 7.76 10.44 8.67
C LEU A 323 7.25 11.68 9.42
N THR A 324 7.46 11.67 10.73
CA THR A 324 7.07 12.78 11.61
C THR A 324 8.13 13.89 11.66
N ARG A 325 7.87 14.97 12.42
CA ARG A 325 8.85 16.02 12.74
C ARG A 325 9.48 16.73 11.53
N GLY A 326 8.71 16.91 10.45
CA GLY A 326 9.13 17.59 9.23
C GLY A 326 9.94 16.72 8.24
N PHE A 327 10.19 15.44 8.57
CA PHE A 327 10.87 14.52 7.65
C PHE A 327 9.97 14.06 6.49
N GLY A 328 8.65 14.16 6.66
CA GLY A 328 7.63 13.82 5.67
C GLY A 328 7.36 14.88 4.60
N ASN A 329 7.99 16.05 4.67
CA ASN A 329 7.88 17.08 3.61
C ASN A 329 8.71 16.64 2.40
N GLN A 330 8.20 15.66 1.66
CA GLN A 330 8.79 15.07 0.47
C GLN A 330 7.84 15.28 -0.71
N PRO A 331 8.33 15.64 -1.90
CA PRO A 331 7.47 15.86 -3.04
C PRO A 331 6.91 14.56 -3.61
N SER A 332 5.63 14.56 -3.93
CA SER A 332 5.05 13.59 -4.86
C SER A 332 5.70 13.70 -6.25
N SER A 333 5.47 12.70 -7.10
CA SER A 333 5.78 12.78 -8.53
C SER A 333 4.55 12.49 -9.38
N LEU A 334 4.31 13.29 -10.41
CA LEU A 334 3.45 12.92 -11.53
C LEU A 334 4.37 12.59 -12.73
N LEU A 335 4.38 11.33 -13.13
CA LEU A 335 5.22 10.79 -14.19
C LEU A 335 4.34 10.57 -15.43
N ARG A 336 4.47 11.44 -16.42
CA ARG A 336 3.75 11.34 -17.68
C ARG A 336 4.34 10.27 -18.57
N ASN A 337 3.51 9.38 -19.10
CA ASN A 337 3.91 8.39 -20.09
C ASN A 337 4.07 9.04 -21.47
N ASN A 338 5.26 8.95 -22.05
CA ASN A 338 5.52 9.57 -23.35
C ASN A 338 4.96 8.72 -24.52
N GLY A 339 4.64 7.45 -24.29
CA GLY A 339 4.15 6.50 -25.30
C GLY A 339 5.24 5.83 -26.13
N ASP A 340 6.50 6.03 -25.76
CA ASP A 340 7.68 5.39 -26.37
C ASP A 340 8.39 4.43 -25.39
N GLY A 341 7.71 4.07 -24.30
CA GLY A 341 8.25 3.27 -23.21
C GLY A 341 9.00 4.06 -22.15
N THR A 342 9.03 5.40 -22.24
CA THR A 342 9.66 6.29 -21.24
C THR A 342 8.65 7.17 -20.49
N PHE A 343 9.05 7.63 -19.30
CA PHE A 343 8.27 8.53 -18.46
C PHE A 343 9.00 9.85 -18.20
N THR A 344 8.24 10.94 -18.16
CA THR A 344 8.73 12.29 -17.82
C THR A 344 8.09 12.78 -16.53
N ASP A 345 8.89 13.19 -15.54
CA ASP A 345 8.38 13.90 -14.38
C ASP A 345 7.87 15.28 -14.81
N VAL A 346 6.57 15.51 -14.62
CA VAL A 346 5.87 16.75 -14.95
C VAL A 346 5.35 17.46 -13.70
N THR A 347 5.79 17.05 -12.51
CA THR A 347 5.23 17.45 -11.22
C THR A 347 5.20 18.96 -11.00
N ALA A 348 6.33 19.62 -11.29
CA ALA A 348 6.44 21.06 -11.10
C ALA A 348 5.58 21.84 -12.10
N ILE A 349 5.61 21.42 -13.37
CA ILE A 349 4.88 22.11 -14.45
C ILE A 349 3.37 21.83 -14.41
N SER A 350 2.94 20.71 -13.83
CA SER A 350 1.53 20.38 -13.64
C SER A 350 0.90 21.12 -12.46
N GLY A 351 1.70 21.74 -11.58
CA GLY A 351 1.19 22.37 -10.36
C GLY A 351 0.94 21.40 -9.20
N LEU A 352 1.39 20.15 -9.31
CA LEU A 352 1.29 19.13 -8.26
C LEU A 352 2.56 19.01 -7.38
N PHE A 353 3.50 19.95 -7.48
CA PHE A 353 4.65 19.98 -6.59
C PHE A 353 4.23 20.43 -5.18
N MET A 354 4.08 19.45 -4.30
CA MET A 354 3.61 19.65 -2.94
C MET A 354 4.57 19.02 -1.93
N LEU A 355 4.91 19.74 -0.87
CA LEU A 355 5.84 19.26 0.17
C LEU A 355 5.06 18.83 1.42
N HIS A 356 4.26 17.79 1.28
CA HIS A 356 3.42 17.23 2.34
C HIS A 356 3.70 15.73 2.53
N PRO A 357 3.41 15.16 3.72
CA PRO A 357 3.42 13.73 3.93
C PRO A 357 2.19 13.09 3.26
N THR A 358 2.25 12.97 1.95
CA THR A 358 1.20 12.37 1.12
C THR A 358 1.16 10.85 1.34
N GLN A 359 0.00 10.35 1.75
CA GLN A 359 -0.20 8.94 2.13
C GLN A 359 -0.93 8.14 1.05
N THR A 360 -1.93 8.77 0.44
CA THR A 360 -2.81 8.14 -0.55
C THR A 360 -3.50 9.22 -1.38
N ALA A 361 -4.14 8.84 -2.47
CA ALA A 361 -4.97 9.72 -3.28
C ALA A 361 -6.13 8.95 -3.90
N THR A 362 -7.00 9.64 -4.63
CA THR A 362 -7.96 9.01 -5.53
C THR A 362 -8.19 9.93 -6.73
N TRP A 363 -8.28 9.33 -7.91
CA TRP A 363 -8.54 10.00 -9.17
C TRP A 363 -10.01 9.84 -9.54
N ALA A 364 -10.69 10.94 -9.82
CA ALA A 364 -12.08 10.96 -10.24
C ALA A 364 -12.39 12.25 -11.01
N ASP A 365 -13.42 12.23 -11.83
CA ASP A 365 -13.99 13.43 -12.45
C ASP A 365 -14.98 14.09 -11.46
N PHE A 366 -14.47 14.82 -10.47
CA PHE A 366 -15.31 15.34 -9.37
C PHE A 366 -16.32 16.39 -9.84
N ASN A 367 -15.99 17.11 -10.92
CA ASN A 367 -16.77 18.21 -11.46
C ASN A 367 -17.56 17.85 -12.74
N ASN A 368 -17.57 16.55 -13.11
CA ASN A 368 -18.25 15.96 -14.27
C ASN A 368 -17.94 16.67 -15.58
N ASP A 369 -16.66 16.90 -15.83
CA ASP A 369 -16.17 17.74 -16.91
C ASP A 369 -15.40 16.96 -17.99
N GLY A 370 -15.25 15.65 -17.80
CA GLY A 370 -14.57 14.69 -18.68
C GLY A 370 -13.08 14.50 -18.36
N TRP A 371 -12.53 15.15 -17.33
CA TRP A 371 -11.12 15.09 -16.98
C TRP A 371 -10.93 14.59 -15.56
N LEU A 372 -9.86 13.84 -15.34
CA LEU A 372 -9.53 13.35 -14.01
C LEU A 372 -8.92 14.45 -13.16
N ASP A 373 -9.57 14.69 -12.02
CA ASP A 373 -9.09 15.47 -10.90
C ASP A 373 -8.43 14.54 -9.87
N VAL A 374 -7.76 15.11 -8.87
CA VAL A 374 -7.12 14.32 -7.81
C VAL A 374 -7.40 14.87 -6.42
N PHE A 375 -7.89 13.99 -5.54
CA PHE A 375 -7.95 14.24 -4.10
C PHE A 375 -6.81 13.50 -3.40
N VAL A 376 -6.00 14.21 -2.62
CA VAL A 376 -4.81 13.69 -1.92
C VAL A 376 -5.04 13.69 -0.41
N GLY A 377 -4.87 12.52 0.20
CA GLY A 377 -4.88 12.32 1.65
C GLY A 377 -3.50 12.54 2.26
N ASN A 378 -3.38 13.53 3.13
CA ASN A 378 -2.13 13.89 3.81
C ASN A 378 -2.16 13.51 5.29
N GLU A 379 -1.00 13.17 5.84
CA GLU A 379 -0.87 12.92 7.27
C GLU A 379 -0.72 14.22 8.06
N ASN A 380 -1.53 14.39 9.09
CA ASN A 380 -1.34 15.44 10.08
C ASN A 380 -1.75 14.90 11.45
N SER A 381 -0.79 14.80 12.37
CA SER A 381 -1.09 14.40 13.75
C SER A 381 -0.58 15.45 14.72
N GLU A 382 -1.25 15.60 15.87
CA GLU A 382 -0.79 16.48 16.96
C GLU A 382 0.63 16.09 17.46
N SER A 383 1.02 14.82 17.25
CA SER A 383 2.37 14.30 17.55
C SER A 383 3.43 14.66 16.50
N MET A 384 3.02 15.09 15.29
CA MET A 384 3.89 15.60 14.23
C MET A 384 4.17 17.08 14.48
N SER A 385 5.15 17.35 15.35
CA SER A 385 5.58 18.69 15.74
C SER A 385 5.64 19.71 14.58
N TYR A 386 4.76 20.71 14.62
CA TYR A 386 4.82 22.14 14.23
C TYR A 386 5.59 22.66 13.00
N VAL A 387 6.06 21.84 12.06
CA VAL A 387 6.80 22.41 10.91
C VAL A 387 5.86 22.96 9.83
N ASP A 388 4.76 22.27 9.50
CA ASP A 388 3.71 22.77 8.59
C ASP A 388 2.36 22.05 8.82
N GLU A 389 1.24 22.77 8.71
CA GLU A 389 -0.09 22.15 8.72
C GLU A 389 -0.39 21.53 7.34
N SER A 390 -0.55 20.21 7.30
CA SER A 390 -1.00 19.51 6.09
C SER A 390 -2.49 19.16 6.23
N THR A 391 -3.31 19.55 5.27
CA THR A 391 -4.69 19.07 5.14
C THR A 391 -4.78 18.14 3.94
N CYS A 392 -5.84 17.34 3.82
CA CYS A 392 -6.20 16.77 2.51
C CYS A 392 -6.29 17.89 1.46
N GLN A 393 -6.05 17.55 0.21
CA GLN A 393 -6.01 18.51 -0.89
C GLN A 393 -6.83 18.03 -2.08
N LEU A 394 -7.57 18.93 -2.71
CA LEU A 394 -8.28 18.68 -3.97
C LEU A 394 -7.72 19.56 -5.07
N TYR A 395 -7.37 18.94 -6.19
CA TYR A 395 -6.81 19.57 -7.37
C TYR A 395 -7.71 19.30 -8.57
N ILE A 396 -8.24 20.36 -9.18
CA ILE A 396 -9.03 20.28 -10.41
C ILE A 396 -8.11 20.38 -11.62
N ASN A 397 -8.35 19.54 -12.61
CA ASN A 397 -7.61 19.53 -13.86
C ASN A 397 -8.03 20.70 -14.77
N ASN A 398 -7.06 21.51 -15.18
CA ASN A 398 -7.29 22.65 -16.06
C ASN A 398 -7.36 22.26 -17.55
N ARG A 399 -7.30 20.95 -17.88
CA ARG A 399 -7.38 20.39 -19.24
C ARG A 399 -6.26 20.79 -20.19
N ASN A 400 -5.15 21.24 -19.62
CA ASN A 400 -3.96 21.67 -20.35
C ASN A 400 -2.68 21.05 -19.72
N GLY A 401 -2.86 19.98 -18.96
CA GLY A 401 -1.80 19.30 -18.23
C GLY A 401 -1.41 19.96 -16.89
N THR A 402 -2.15 20.97 -16.43
CA THR A 402 -1.96 21.62 -15.14
C THR A 402 -3.17 21.47 -14.23
N PHE A 403 -2.97 21.70 -12.92
CA PHE A 403 -3.97 21.55 -11.89
C PHE A 403 -4.12 22.83 -11.04
N THR A 404 -5.33 23.06 -10.55
CA THR A 404 -5.65 24.15 -9.61
C THR A 404 -6.07 23.55 -8.28
N ASN A 405 -5.38 23.90 -7.19
CA ASN A 405 -5.80 23.52 -5.85
C ASN A 405 -7.04 24.33 -5.44
N ILE A 406 -8.16 23.66 -5.19
CA ILE A 406 -9.43 24.28 -4.77
C ILE A 406 -9.86 23.86 -3.36
N THR A 407 -8.98 23.23 -2.59
CA THR A 407 -9.27 22.60 -1.28
C THR A 407 -10.12 23.48 -0.36
N SER A 408 -9.75 24.74 -0.19
CA SER A 408 -10.48 25.67 0.69
C SER A 408 -11.84 26.08 0.11
N ALA A 409 -11.93 26.24 -1.20
CA ALA A 409 -13.17 26.63 -1.87
C ALA A 409 -14.20 25.49 -1.92
N ALA A 410 -13.71 24.24 -1.95
CA ALA A 410 -14.51 23.01 -1.94
C ALA A 410 -14.80 22.46 -0.54
N HIS A 411 -14.36 23.16 0.53
CA HIS A 411 -14.56 22.77 1.93
C HIS A 411 -14.13 21.34 2.30
N CYS A 412 -13.12 20.80 1.61
CA CYS A 412 -12.67 19.41 1.75
C CYS A 412 -11.28 19.26 2.42
N GLY A 413 -10.74 20.35 2.96
CA GLY A 413 -9.43 20.41 3.63
C GLY A 413 -9.40 19.74 5.00
N ILE A 414 -9.53 18.42 5.06
CA ILE A 414 -9.51 17.65 6.31
C ILE A 414 -8.11 17.63 6.92
N LYS A 415 -8.00 18.08 8.16
CA LYS A 415 -6.77 18.00 8.98
C LYS A 415 -6.85 16.75 9.86
N ALA A 416 -6.22 15.67 9.43
CA ALA A 416 -6.31 14.38 10.11
C ALA A 416 -5.05 13.52 9.88
N TYR A 417 -4.87 12.48 10.70
CA TYR A 417 -3.82 11.49 10.45
C TYR A 417 -4.35 10.44 9.46
N VAL A 418 -4.49 10.85 8.20
CA VAL A 418 -5.08 10.04 7.12
C VAL A 418 -4.25 8.80 6.83
N LYS A 419 -4.91 7.68 6.57
CA LYS A 419 -4.28 6.41 6.15
C LYS A 419 -4.84 5.80 4.88
N GLY A 420 -6.08 6.12 4.53
CA GLY A 420 -6.74 5.62 3.32
C GLY A 420 -7.76 6.63 2.80
N VAL A 421 -7.87 6.73 1.47
CA VAL A 421 -8.86 7.55 0.76
C VAL A 421 -9.38 6.71 -0.39
N THR A 422 -10.69 6.76 -0.61
CA THR A 422 -11.39 6.07 -1.70
C THR A 422 -12.58 6.91 -2.12
N SER A 423 -13.05 6.75 -3.35
CA SER A 423 -14.16 7.52 -3.90
C SER A 423 -15.14 6.65 -4.68
N ALA A 424 -16.42 6.99 -4.57
CA ALA A 424 -17.53 6.41 -5.33
C ALA A 424 -18.72 7.37 -5.30
N ASP A 425 -19.64 7.26 -6.26
CA ASP A 425 -20.98 7.87 -6.22
C ASP A 425 -21.86 7.02 -5.30
N TYR A 426 -21.73 7.19 -3.97
CA TYR A 426 -22.28 6.22 -3.00
C TYR A 426 -23.81 6.31 -2.88
N ASP A 427 -24.41 7.43 -3.29
CA ASP A 427 -25.84 7.65 -3.25
C ASP A 427 -26.51 7.78 -4.63
N HIS A 428 -25.75 7.52 -5.69
CA HIS A 428 -26.18 7.55 -7.09
C HIS A 428 -26.75 8.91 -7.55
N ASP A 429 -26.30 10.02 -6.96
CA ASP A 429 -26.69 11.36 -7.39
C ASP A 429 -25.89 11.87 -8.60
N GLY A 430 -24.91 11.08 -9.04
CA GLY A 430 -24.09 11.35 -10.22
C GLY A 430 -22.83 12.18 -9.92
N PHE A 431 -22.55 12.49 -8.67
CA PHE A 431 -21.31 13.13 -8.25
C PHE A 431 -20.48 12.18 -7.40
N VAL A 432 -19.17 12.15 -7.66
CA VAL A 432 -18.27 11.25 -6.92
C VAL A 432 -17.98 11.82 -5.54
N ASP A 433 -18.17 11.01 -4.51
CA ASP A 433 -17.93 11.31 -3.09
C ASP A 433 -16.61 10.74 -2.60
N VAL A 434 -16.16 11.14 -1.39
CA VAL A 434 -14.89 10.70 -0.82
C VAL A 434 -15.07 10.14 0.58
N PHE A 435 -14.55 8.93 0.82
CA PHE A 435 -14.40 8.36 2.16
C PHE A 435 -12.93 8.39 2.62
N ILE A 436 -12.71 8.76 3.89
CA ILE A 436 -11.39 8.96 4.48
C ILE A 436 -11.26 8.16 5.78
N SER A 437 -10.26 7.29 5.80
CA SER A 437 -9.82 6.53 6.97
C SER A 437 -8.66 7.23 7.67
N THR A 438 -8.68 7.28 9.01
CA THR A 438 -7.69 8.00 9.82
C THR A 438 -7.28 7.23 11.08
N MET A 439 -6.10 7.58 11.59
CA MET A 439 -5.54 7.11 12.87
C MET A 439 -5.84 8.01 14.08
N ASP A 440 -6.65 9.05 13.91
CA ASP A 440 -7.05 9.96 15.01
C ASP A 440 -8.42 9.60 15.63
N GLY A 441 -9.07 8.53 15.15
CA GLY A 441 -10.33 8.04 15.68
C GLY A 441 -11.57 8.68 15.08
N ARG A 442 -11.43 9.55 14.07
CA ARG A 442 -12.55 10.01 13.23
C ARG A 442 -12.55 9.26 11.90
N LYS A 443 -13.64 9.37 11.15
CA LYS A 443 -13.72 9.04 9.71
C LYS A 443 -14.40 10.22 9.03
N TYR A 444 -14.28 10.30 7.72
CA TYR A 444 -14.98 11.32 6.95
C TYR A 444 -15.64 10.69 5.74
N LEU A 445 -16.94 10.90 5.59
CA LEU A 445 -17.63 10.76 4.32
C LEU A 445 -17.97 12.18 3.84
N LEU A 446 -17.25 12.62 2.81
CA LEU A 446 -17.45 13.91 2.17
C LEU A 446 -18.36 13.70 0.98
N LYS A 447 -19.61 14.15 1.11
CA LYS A 447 -20.57 14.14 0.01
C LYS A 447 -20.30 15.31 -0.94
N ASN A 448 -20.14 15.04 -2.23
CA ASN A 448 -20.04 16.05 -3.27
C ASN A 448 -21.42 16.68 -3.51
N LYS A 449 -21.49 18.01 -3.45
CA LYS A 449 -22.73 18.79 -3.63
C LYS A 449 -22.96 19.19 -5.10
N GLY A 450 -22.05 18.75 -5.97
CA GLY A 450 -22.05 19.04 -7.39
C GLY A 450 -21.32 20.33 -7.74
N LYS A 451 -21.52 20.74 -8.99
CA LYS A 451 -20.75 21.82 -9.62
C LYS A 451 -21.09 23.20 -9.03
N THR A 452 -20.05 23.96 -8.71
CA THR A 452 -20.15 25.36 -8.26
C THR A 452 -19.33 26.28 -9.17
N GLU A 453 -19.38 27.60 -8.94
CA GLU A 453 -18.49 28.54 -9.64
C GLU A 453 -17.00 28.26 -9.35
N ALA A 454 -16.68 27.69 -8.19
CA ALA A 454 -15.31 27.35 -7.79
C ALA A 454 -14.86 25.94 -8.23
N GLY A 455 -15.69 25.21 -8.97
CA GLY A 455 -15.46 23.83 -9.37
C GLY A 455 -16.50 22.91 -8.75
N VAL A 456 -16.29 22.49 -7.50
CA VAL A 456 -17.17 21.60 -6.72
C VAL A 456 -17.23 22.05 -5.27
N ASP A 457 -18.14 21.48 -4.49
CA ASP A 457 -18.24 21.70 -3.05
C ASP A 457 -18.54 20.39 -2.31
N PHE A 458 -18.05 20.24 -1.07
CA PHE A 458 -18.23 19.04 -0.27
C PHE A 458 -18.90 19.33 1.08
N GLU A 459 -19.74 18.39 1.52
CA GLU A 459 -20.35 18.38 2.84
C GLU A 459 -19.87 17.15 3.63
N ASP A 460 -19.38 17.34 4.86
CA ASP A 460 -19.15 16.22 5.78
C ASP A 460 -20.50 15.64 6.25
N VAL A 461 -20.85 14.47 5.74
CA VAL A 461 -22.09 13.75 6.06
C VAL A 461 -21.85 12.54 6.96
N THR A 462 -20.67 12.39 7.55
CA THR A 462 -20.26 11.20 8.30
C THR A 462 -21.25 10.80 9.40
N ALA A 463 -21.74 11.78 10.17
CA ALA A 463 -22.71 11.52 11.22
C ALA A 463 -24.10 11.17 10.66
N LYS A 464 -24.49 11.80 9.55
CA LYS A 464 -25.78 11.54 8.88
C LYS A 464 -25.81 10.15 8.24
N SER A 465 -24.67 9.68 7.73
CA SER A 465 -24.54 8.38 7.09
C SER A 465 -24.39 7.21 8.09
N GLY A 466 -24.18 7.49 9.37
CA GLY A 466 -23.98 6.47 10.41
C GLY A 466 -22.56 5.91 10.50
N LEU A 467 -21.60 6.50 9.78
CA LEU A 467 -20.20 6.07 9.77
C LEU A 467 -19.36 6.66 10.93
N ASP A 468 -19.94 7.54 11.74
CA ASP A 468 -19.27 8.16 12.89
C ASP A 468 -19.23 7.27 14.14
N GLN A 469 -19.80 6.07 14.08
CA GLN A 469 -19.89 5.14 15.21
C GLN A 469 -18.53 4.54 15.61
N ILE A 470 -17.61 4.34 14.66
CA ILE A 470 -16.26 3.82 14.93
C ILE A 470 -15.38 4.96 15.44
N LYS A 471 -14.86 4.79 16.66
CA LYS A 471 -13.88 5.72 17.26
C LYS A 471 -12.46 5.15 17.24
N GLN A 472 -12.29 3.92 16.75
CA GLN A 472 -11.01 3.26 16.63
C GLN A 472 -10.14 3.90 15.54
N ARG A 473 -8.83 3.79 15.73
CA ARG A 473 -7.83 4.08 14.71
C ARG A 473 -8.04 3.12 13.55
N THR A 474 -8.01 3.60 12.32
CA THR A 474 -8.16 2.77 11.12
C THR A 474 -7.08 3.05 10.10
N PHE A 475 -6.94 2.13 9.14
CA PHE A 475 -5.90 2.22 8.12
C PHE A 475 -6.50 2.02 6.72
N THR A 476 -6.48 0.79 6.22
CA THR A 476 -6.98 0.41 4.89
C THR A 476 -8.46 0.74 4.73
N THR A 477 -8.84 1.27 3.56
CA THR A 477 -10.26 1.49 3.24
C THR A 477 -10.55 1.43 1.74
N TRP A 478 -11.78 1.07 1.41
CA TRP A 478 -12.27 0.95 0.05
C TRP A 478 -13.80 1.13 -0.04
N PHE A 479 -14.25 1.75 -1.13
CA PHE A 479 -15.58 1.56 -1.70
C PHE A 479 -15.59 0.39 -2.68
N TYR A 480 -16.59 -0.48 -2.60
CA TYR A 480 -16.85 -1.56 -3.56
C TYR A 480 -18.22 -2.21 -3.27
N ASP A 481 -18.85 -2.84 -4.26
CA ASP A 481 -20.07 -3.63 -4.06
C ASP A 481 -19.71 -5.09 -3.73
N TYR A 482 -19.90 -5.51 -2.47
CA TYR A 482 -19.51 -6.87 -2.04
C TYR A 482 -20.61 -7.90 -2.27
N ASN A 483 -21.85 -7.46 -2.42
CA ASN A 483 -23.03 -8.31 -2.39
C ASN A 483 -23.81 -8.33 -3.72
N ASN A 484 -23.33 -7.58 -4.71
CA ASN A 484 -23.93 -7.39 -6.03
C ASN A 484 -25.34 -6.76 -5.98
N ASP A 485 -25.61 -5.84 -5.04
CA ASP A 485 -26.86 -5.09 -5.00
C ASP A 485 -26.84 -3.78 -5.80
N GLY A 486 -25.68 -3.44 -6.37
CA GLY A 486 -25.45 -2.30 -7.24
C GLY A 486 -25.12 -1.01 -6.51
N TRP A 487 -24.92 -1.04 -5.19
CA TRP A 487 -24.56 0.13 -4.39
C TRP A 487 -23.18 -0.04 -3.75
N PRO A 488 -22.30 0.96 -3.83
CA PRO A 488 -20.99 0.89 -3.18
C PRO A 488 -21.11 0.78 -1.65
N ASP A 489 -20.53 -0.29 -1.10
CA ASP A 489 -20.35 -0.52 0.34
C ASP A 489 -19.00 0.01 0.81
N VAL A 490 -18.82 0.19 2.13
CA VAL A 490 -17.56 0.66 2.71
C VAL A 490 -16.89 -0.45 3.52
N MET A 491 -15.64 -0.75 3.20
CA MET A 491 -14.76 -1.52 4.08
C MET A 491 -13.70 -0.60 4.69
N VAL A 492 -13.48 -0.74 6.00
CA VAL A 492 -12.42 -0.04 6.72
C VAL A 492 -11.79 -0.92 7.80
N ALA A 493 -10.46 -1.03 7.78
CA ALA A 493 -9.73 -1.89 8.71
C ALA A 493 -9.39 -1.16 10.02
N ASN A 494 -9.76 -1.76 11.16
CA ASN A 494 -9.33 -1.35 12.49
C ASN A 494 -7.81 -1.55 12.62
N TYR A 495 -7.15 -0.55 13.17
CA TYR A 495 -5.72 -0.50 13.41
C TYR A 495 -5.40 -0.02 14.84
N ASN A 496 -6.34 -0.21 15.76
CA ASN A 496 -6.16 0.04 17.19
C ASN A 496 -5.55 -1.17 17.88
N PHE A 497 -4.45 -0.95 18.61
CA PHE A 497 -3.81 -1.97 19.45
C PHE A 497 -3.06 -1.30 20.60
N GLU A 498 -2.97 -2.03 21.71
CA GLU A 498 -2.21 -1.69 22.93
C GLU A 498 -1.12 -2.73 23.25
N HIS A 499 -1.28 -3.94 22.71
CA HIS A 499 -0.27 -5.01 22.72
C HIS A 499 0.28 -5.24 21.31
N THR A 500 1.23 -6.16 21.19
CA THR A 500 1.78 -6.53 19.89
C THR A 500 0.79 -7.36 19.08
N LEU A 501 0.96 -7.40 17.75
CA LEU A 501 0.01 -8.10 16.90
C LEU A 501 -0.01 -9.61 17.19
N GLY A 502 1.15 -10.19 17.52
CA GLY A 502 1.28 -11.60 17.90
C GLY A 502 0.48 -11.96 19.17
N TYR A 503 0.40 -11.05 20.15
CA TYR A 503 -0.47 -11.21 21.31
C TYR A 503 -1.93 -11.43 20.89
N TYR A 504 -2.46 -10.56 20.02
CA TYR A 504 -3.85 -10.66 19.57
C TYR A 504 -4.10 -11.89 18.71
N SER A 505 -3.16 -12.27 17.84
CA SER A 505 -3.26 -13.50 17.06
C SER A 505 -3.32 -14.74 17.94
N ALA A 506 -2.48 -14.83 18.98
CA ALA A 506 -2.53 -15.94 19.93
C ALA A 506 -3.81 -15.92 20.79
N ALA A 507 -4.20 -14.76 21.31
CA ALA A 507 -5.41 -14.63 22.12
C ALA A 507 -6.67 -15.04 21.33
N ALA A 508 -6.80 -14.57 20.08
CA ALA A 508 -7.89 -14.95 19.18
C ALA A 508 -7.89 -16.45 18.89
N ALA A 509 -6.73 -17.03 18.55
CA ALA A 509 -6.61 -18.47 18.28
C ALA A 509 -6.91 -19.36 19.50
N LEU A 510 -6.74 -18.83 20.72
CA LEU A 510 -7.06 -19.51 21.97
C LEU A 510 -8.49 -19.24 22.46
N GLY A 511 -9.31 -18.52 21.69
CA GLY A 511 -10.69 -18.18 22.06
C GLY A 511 -10.77 -17.25 23.28
N LYS A 512 -9.74 -16.45 23.53
CA LYS A 512 -9.73 -15.46 24.61
C LYS A 512 -10.49 -14.22 24.17
N ALA A 513 -11.16 -13.57 25.13
CA ALA A 513 -11.73 -12.26 24.89
C ALA A 513 -10.61 -11.27 24.58
N ILE A 514 -10.76 -10.56 23.46
CA ILE A 514 -9.87 -9.49 23.04
C ILE A 514 -10.69 -8.20 22.94
N PRO A 515 -10.11 -7.04 23.28
CA PRO A 515 -10.75 -5.77 22.96
C PRO A 515 -10.93 -5.65 21.44
N GLU A 516 -11.84 -4.78 20.98
CA GLU A 516 -12.03 -4.50 19.54
C GLU A 516 -10.75 -3.95 18.91
N ALA A 517 -9.94 -4.87 18.38
CA ALA A 517 -8.59 -4.60 17.93
C ALA A 517 -8.31 -5.41 16.66
N GLY A 518 -8.00 -4.68 15.58
CA GLY A 518 -7.57 -5.28 14.31
C GLY A 518 -8.66 -5.88 13.43
N ASN A 519 -9.95 -5.74 13.77
CA ASN A 519 -11.05 -6.24 12.94
C ASN A 519 -11.26 -5.48 11.63
N ILE A 520 -11.97 -6.09 10.68
CA ILE A 520 -12.41 -5.43 9.45
C ILE A 520 -13.83 -4.93 9.70
N TYR A 521 -14.08 -3.64 9.55
CA TYR A 521 -15.43 -3.11 9.57
C TYR A 521 -16.00 -3.12 8.16
N LEU A 522 -17.13 -3.80 7.96
CA LEU A 522 -17.88 -3.79 6.70
C LEU A 522 -19.21 -3.08 6.91
N TYR A 523 -19.46 -2.06 6.10
CA TYR A 523 -20.64 -1.23 6.13
C TYR A 523 -21.43 -1.41 4.85
N LYS A 524 -22.60 -2.04 4.99
CA LYS A 524 -23.55 -2.18 3.90
C LYS A 524 -24.25 -0.85 3.64
N ASN A 525 -24.32 -0.42 2.38
CA ASN A 525 -25.12 0.73 1.97
C ASN A 525 -26.61 0.40 2.05
N ASN A 526 -27.40 1.26 2.71
CA ASN A 526 -28.84 1.07 2.89
C ASN A 526 -29.68 1.65 1.73
N HIS A 527 -29.03 2.23 0.72
CA HIS A 527 -29.65 2.83 -0.48
C HIS A 527 -30.45 4.12 -0.17
N ASP A 528 -30.19 4.74 0.98
CA ASP A 528 -30.84 5.96 1.45
C ASP A 528 -29.86 7.02 1.96
N GLY A 529 -28.57 6.83 1.64
CA GLY A 529 -27.46 7.67 2.09
C GLY A 529 -26.89 7.27 3.47
N THR A 530 -27.40 6.20 4.09
CA THR A 530 -26.90 5.65 5.35
C THR A 530 -26.26 4.27 5.19
N PHE A 531 -25.50 3.84 6.20
CA PHE A 531 -24.81 2.56 6.21
C PHE A 531 -25.12 1.74 7.47
N THR A 532 -25.15 0.42 7.32
CA THR A 532 -25.29 -0.54 8.42
C THR A 532 -24.00 -1.34 8.59
N ASN A 533 -23.43 -1.37 9.80
CA ASN A 533 -22.29 -2.24 10.11
C ASN A 533 -22.74 -3.71 10.11
N VAL A 534 -22.25 -4.49 9.15
CA VAL A 534 -22.56 -5.93 8.97
C VAL A 534 -21.34 -6.83 9.24
N THR A 535 -20.34 -6.31 9.97
CA THR A 535 -19.06 -6.99 10.21
C THR A 535 -19.21 -8.42 10.73
N LYS A 536 -20.08 -8.59 11.74
CA LYS A 536 -20.26 -9.89 12.41
C LYS A 536 -21.08 -10.84 11.55
N GLU A 537 -22.14 -10.33 10.92
CA GLU A 537 -23.00 -11.06 9.99
C GLU A 537 -22.19 -11.58 8.80
N ALA A 538 -21.26 -10.77 8.30
CA ALA A 538 -20.36 -11.12 7.22
C ALA A 538 -19.19 -12.02 7.66
N GLY A 539 -19.01 -12.29 8.96
CA GLY A 539 -17.92 -13.13 9.47
C GLY A 539 -16.53 -12.48 9.45
N LEU A 540 -16.49 -11.15 9.43
CA LEU A 540 -15.28 -10.32 9.36
C LEU A 540 -14.83 -9.78 10.72
N ASP A 541 -15.43 -10.25 11.82
CA ASP A 541 -15.02 -10.03 13.21
C ASP A 541 -13.72 -10.78 13.57
N LYS A 542 -12.69 -10.65 12.73
CA LYS A 542 -11.42 -11.38 12.78
C LYS A 542 -10.25 -10.42 12.98
N VAL A 543 -9.22 -10.85 13.70
CA VAL A 543 -7.99 -10.07 13.87
C VAL A 543 -7.16 -10.08 12.58
N VAL A 544 -6.94 -8.90 11.98
CA VAL A 544 -6.23 -8.71 10.71
C VAL A 544 -5.11 -7.67 10.81
N TYR A 545 -5.39 -6.45 11.28
CA TYR A 545 -4.43 -5.32 11.29
C TYR A 545 -3.86 -5.00 9.90
N SER A 546 -4.77 -4.76 8.94
CA SER A 546 -4.37 -4.45 7.57
C SER A 546 -3.73 -3.07 7.46
N MET A 547 -2.67 -2.96 6.66
CA MET A 547 -2.09 -1.70 6.17
C MET A 547 -2.42 -1.45 4.70
N GLY A 548 -2.50 -2.50 3.89
CA GLY A 548 -2.94 -2.44 2.50
C GLY A 548 -3.85 -3.62 2.15
N ALA A 549 -4.67 -3.45 1.12
CA ALA A 549 -5.54 -4.49 0.61
C ALA A 549 -5.98 -4.18 -0.80
N ASN A 550 -6.49 -5.19 -1.49
CA ASN A 550 -7.24 -5.02 -2.73
C ASN A 550 -8.22 -6.19 -2.89
N PHE A 551 -9.06 -6.14 -3.91
CA PHE A 551 -10.10 -7.13 -4.18
C PHE A 551 -10.04 -7.65 -5.60
N GLY A 552 -10.55 -8.86 -5.77
CA GLY A 552 -10.68 -9.52 -7.05
C GLY A 552 -11.57 -10.74 -6.96
N ASP A 553 -11.89 -11.36 -8.08
CA ASP A 553 -12.74 -12.54 -8.16
C ASP A 553 -11.85 -13.74 -8.54
N ILE A 554 -11.43 -14.53 -7.54
CA ILE A 554 -10.41 -15.57 -7.77
C ILE A 554 -10.95 -16.84 -8.40
N ASP A 555 -12.26 -17.02 -8.36
CA ASP A 555 -12.95 -18.20 -8.88
C ASP A 555 -14.05 -17.87 -9.89
N ASN A 556 -14.11 -16.63 -10.37
CA ASN A 556 -15.02 -16.11 -11.37
C ASN A 556 -16.51 -16.34 -11.04
N ASP A 557 -16.89 -16.36 -9.76
CA ASP A 557 -18.29 -16.56 -9.35
C ASP A 557 -19.13 -15.25 -9.33
N GLY A 558 -18.47 -14.13 -9.59
CA GLY A 558 -19.04 -12.78 -9.65
C GLY A 558 -19.03 -12.05 -8.31
N TYR A 559 -18.50 -12.62 -7.22
CA TYR A 559 -18.36 -11.96 -5.92
C TYR A 559 -16.89 -11.68 -5.60
N LEU A 560 -16.61 -10.48 -5.09
CA LEU A 560 -15.23 -10.06 -4.84
C LEU A 560 -14.70 -10.56 -3.51
N ASP A 561 -13.53 -11.21 -3.58
CA ASP A 561 -12.68 -11.69 -2.50
C ASP A 561 -11.68 -10.61 -2.05
N MET A 562 -11.08 -10.78 -0.87
CA MET A 562 -10.24 -9.75 -0.25
C MET A 562 -8.90 -10.31 0.20
N TYR A 563 -7.81 -9.72 -0.29
CA TYR A 563 -6.47 -9.97 0.24
C TYR A 563 -5.96 -8.76 1.03
N PHE A 564 -5.52 -9.00 2.26
CA PHE A 564 -5.02 -7.98 3.18
C PHE A 564 -3.54 -8.20 3.48
N GLY A 565 -2.73 -7.19 3.17
CA GLY A 565 -1.41 -7.02 3.73
C GLY A 565 -1.51 -6.55 5.18
N THR A 566 -0.81 -7.23 6.08
CA THR A 566 -0.89 -7.06 7.54
C THR A 566 0.46 -6.66 8.13
N GLY A 567 0.46 -6.06 9.31
CA GLY A 567 1.68 -5.82 10.08
C GLY A 567 1.76 -4.41 10.67
N ASN A 568 2.91 -4.11 11.25
CA ASN A 568 3.32 -2.80 11.76
C ASN A 568 4.86 -2.73 11.82
N PRO A 569 5.50 -1.61 12.22
CA PRO A 569 6.98 -1.53 12.30
C PRO A 569 7.65 -2.40 13.36
N ASP A 570 6.92 -3.13 14.22
CA ASP A 570 7.49 -4.03 15.23
C ASP A 570 8.04 -5.30 14.57
N PHE A 571 9.24 -5.73 14.98
CA PHE A 571 9.87 -6.95 14.50
C PHE A 571 9.18 -8.20 15.05
N LYS A 572 8.39 -8.09 16.13
CA LYS A 572 7.63 -9.20 16.71
C LYS A 572 6.31 -9.48 15.97
N SER A 573 5.92 -8.62 15.03
CA SER A 573 4.71 -8.77 14.20
C SER A 573 4.88 -9.78 13.07
N LEU A 574 5.20 -11.03 13.41
CA LEU A 574 5.17 -12.18 12.52
C LEU A 574 3.77 -12.78 12.49
N VAL A 575 2.85 -12.06 11.89
CA VAL A 575 1.44 -12.44 11.74
C VAL A 575 1.12 -12.64 10.27
N PRO A 576 0.25 -13.59 9.90
CA PRO A 576 -0.01 -13.87 8.50
C PRO A 576 -0.85 -12.75 7.88
N ASN A 577 -0.47 -12.35 6.67
CA ASN A 577 -1.39 -11.70 5.74
C ASN A 577 -2.65 -12.56 5.58
N LYS A 578 -3.79 -11.92 5.29
CA LYS A 578 -5.10 -12.58 5.36
C LYS A 578 -5.79 -12.62 4.01
N PHE A 579 -6.38 -13.76 3.69
CA PHE A 579 -7.18 -13.93 2.48
C PHE A 579 -8.58 -14.41 2.83
N PHE A 580 -9.59 -13.64 2.42
CA PHE A 580 -11.00 -13.93 2.63
C PHE A 580 -11.72 -14.15 1.30
N ARG A 581 -12.36 -15.31 1.16
CA ARG A 581 -13.23 -15.63 0.02
C ARG A 581 -14.66 -15.19 0.29
N ASN A 582 -15.29 -14.51 -0.65
CA ASN A 582 -16.70 -14.10 -0.55
C ASN A 582 -17.61 -15.28 -0.86
N ILE A 583 -18.60 -15.52 0.00
CA ILE A 583 -19.55 -16.63 -0.12
C ILE A 583 -20.90 -16.05 -0.50
N GLY A 584 -21.08 -15.82 -1.80
CA GLY A 584 -22.36 -15.45 -2.40
C GLY A 584 -22.91 -14.11 -1.94
N GLY A 585 -22.04 -13.14 -1.59
CA GLY A 585 -22.44 -11.80 -1.13
C GLY A 585 -23.01 -11.77 0.28
N LYS A 586 -22.89 -12.87 1.05
CA LYS A 586 -23.50 -13.00 2.37
C LYS A 586 -22.50 -12.94 3.51
N ARG A 587 -21.34 -13.57 3.33
CA ARG A 587 -20.28 -13.68 4.33
C ARG A 587 -18.95 -13.97 3.69
N PHE A 588 -17.89 -13.91 4.47
CA PHE A 588 -16.53 -14.21 4.06
C PHE A 588 -15.99 -15.44 4.79
N ALA A 589 -15.22 -16.26 4.08
CA ALA A 589 -14.49 -17.40 4.63
C ALA A 589 -12.99 -17.06 4.68
N ASP A 590 -12.35 -17.18 5.84
CA ASP A 590 -10.88 -17.10 5.94
C ASP A 590 -10.27 -18.34 5.28
N ILE A 591 -9.59 -18.14 4.15
CA ILE A 591 -8.93 -19.17 3.36
C ILE A 591 -7.40 -19.03 3.41
N THR A 592 -6.87 -18.30 4.40
CA THR A 592 -5.44 -17.94 4.48
C THR A 592 -4.52 -19.17 4.44
N SER A 593 -4.86 -20.24 5.15
CA SER A 593 -4.02 -21.43 5.27
C SER A 593 -4.14 -22.35 4.06
N SER A 594 -5.36 -22.58 3.56
CA SER A 594 -5.60 -23.44 2.39
C SER A 594 -5.10 -22.82 1.09
N SER A 595 -5.24 -21.50 0.94
CA SER A 595 -4.72 -20.75 -0.21
C SER A 595 -3.20 -20.65 -0.25
N ARG A 596 -2.50 -20.89 0.87
CA ARG A 596 -1.04 -20.67 0.99
C ARG A 596 -0.62 -19.22 0.72
N MET A 597 -1.43 -18.26 1.17
CA MET A 597 -1.16 -16.83 0.96
C MET A 597 -0.95 -16.05 2.26
N GLY A 598 -0.87 -16.74 3.40
CA GLY A 598 -0.56 -16.16 4.70
C GLY A 598 0.90 -15.80 4.90
N ASN A 599 1.47 -14.92 4.07
CA ASN A 599 2.85 -14.47 4.26
C ASN A 599 3.02 -13.83 5.64
N LEU A 600 4.02 -14.26 6.41
CA LEU A 600 4.32 -13.76 7.76
C LEU A 600 5.10 -12.44 7.76
N GLN A 601 5.49 -11.96 6.58
CA GLN A 601 6.13 -10.67 6.40
C GLN A 601 5.10 -9.59 6.11
N LYS A 602 5.50 -8.34 6.34
CA LYS A 602 4.59 -7.20 6.36
C LYS A 602 4.12 -6.88 4.95
N GLY A 603 2.82 -6.99 4.69
CA GLY A 603 2.22 -6.72 3.38
C GLY A 603 1.69 -5.30 3.23
N HIS A 604 1.86 -4.72 2.03
CA HIS A 604 1.43 -3.36 1.70
C HIS A 604 0.62 -3.31 0.40
N GLY A 605 1.20 -2.85 -0.71
CA GLY A 605 0.52 -2.80 -2.00
C GLY A 605 0.09 -4.18 -2.49
N VAL A 606 -1.15 -4.27 -2.99
CA VAL A 606 -1.74 -5.51 -3.54
C VAL A 606 -2.43 -5.19 -4.87
N ALA A 607 -2.26 -6.05 -5.88
CA ALA A 607 -2.97 -5.97 -7.15
C ALA A 607 -3.47 -7.34 -7.61
N PHE A 608 -4.72 -7.41 -8.06
CA PHE A 608 -5.34 -8.59 -8.66
C PHE A 608 -5.34 -8.43 -10.18
N ALA A 609 -4.77 -9.39 -10.92
CA ALA A 609 -4.57 -9.26 -12.35
C ALA A 609 -4.45 -10.60 -13.06
N ASP A 610 -5.15 -10.79 -14.19
CA ASP A 610 -4.89 -11.89 -15.11
C ASP A 610 -3.65 -11.60 -15.97
N LEU A 611 -2.47 -11.75 -15.36
CA LEU A 611 -1.16 -11.54 -16.01
C LEU A 611 -0.85 -12.56 -17.11
N ARG A 612 -1.62 -13.65 -17.17
CA ARG A 612 -1.43 -14.76 -18.11
C ARG A 612 -2.46 -14.76 -19.24
N ASN A 613 -3.44 -13.87 -19.22
CA ASN A 613 -4.56 -13.83 -20.16
C ASN A 613 -5.33 -15.17 -20.22
N VAL A 614 -5.46 -15.87 -19.09
CA VAL A 614 -6.13 -17.18 -18.99
C VAL A 614 -7.52 -17.09 -18.35
N GLY A 615 -7.98 -15.89 -18.02
CA GLY A 615 -9.23 -15.61 -17.32
C GLY A 615 -9.19 -15.96 -15.85
N ARG A 616 -8.03 -15.82 -15.21
CA ARG A 616 -7.84 -16.09 -13.79
C ARG A 616 -6.91 -15.03 -13.22
N GLN A 617 -7.42 -14.29 -12.25
CA GLN A 617 -6.63 -13.28 -11.56
C GLN A 617 -5.55 -13.95 -10.69
N ASP A 618 -4.30 -13.61 -10.98
CA ASP A 618 -3.13 -13.78 -10.11
C ASP A 618 -3.06 -12.59 -9.14
N ILE A 619 -2.28 -12.70 -8.06
CA ILE A 619 -2.18 -11.66 -7.04
C ILE A 619 -0.73 -11.29 -6.84
N PHE A 620 -0.38 -10.04 -7.14
CA PHE A 620 0.92 -9.47 -6.83
C PHE A 620 0.84 -8.67 -5.53
N ALA A 621 1.84 -8.82 -4.65
CA ALA A 621 1.86 -8.11 -3.39
C ALA A 621 3.29 -7.67 -3.00
N GLU A 622 3.42 -6.39 -2.67
CA GLU A 622 4.63 -5.81 -2.10
C GLU A 622 4.74 -6.15 -0.62
N MET A 623 5.93 -6.62 -0.24
CA MET A 623 6.24 -7.11 1.09
C MET A 623 7.48 -6.41 1.64
N GLY A 624 7.55 -6.27 2.96
CA GLY A 624 8.67 -5.65 3.66
C GLY A 624 8.18 -4.58 4.64
N GLY A 625 8.94 -4.35 5.70
CA GLY A 625 8.61 -3.41 6.75
C GLY A 625 9.23 -2.03 6.58
N ALA A 626 9.36 -1.30 7.69
CA ALA A 626 9.85 0.07 7.68
C ALA A 626 11.38 0.16 7.62
N TYR A 627 12.10 -0.90 7.94
CA TYR A 627 13.55 -0.91 8.11
C TYR A 627 14.23 -1.88 7.14
N ILE A 628 15.53 -1.73 6.93
CA ILE A 628 16.30 -2.68 6.10
C ILE A 628 16.28 -4.09 6.72
N GLY A 629 16.28 -4.15 8.06
CA GLY A 629 16.21 -5.41 8.79
C GLY A 629 14.93 -6.21 8.61
N ASP A 630 13.83 -5.57 8.21
CA ASP A 630 12.56 -6.22 7.90
C ASP A 630 12.12 -6.03 6.44
N SER A 631 13.06 -5.69 5.54
CA SER A 631 12.87 -5.78 4.09
C SER A 631 12.51 -7.20 3.69
N TYR A 632 11.66 -7.38 2.68
CA TYR A 632 11.32 -8.71 2.15
C TYR A 632 11.21 -8.71 0.63
N THR A 633 11.10 -9.90 0.03
CA THR A 633 10.84 -10.04 -1.40
C THR A 633 9.36 -9.86 -1.72
N SER A 634 9.03 -9.12 -2.78
CA SER A 634 7.68 -9.13 -3.37
C SER A 634 7.23 -10.55 -3.74
N SER A 635 5.92 -10.78 -3.71
CA SER A 635 5.30 -12.07 -4.02
C SER A 635 4.35 -11.96 -5.20
N LEU A 636 4.33 -12.99 -6.05
CA LEU A 636 3.35 -13.16 -7.13
C LEU A 636 2.68 -14.52 -6.96
N TYR A 637 1.50 -14.51 -6.37
CA TYR A 637 0.69 -15.70 -6.14
C TYR A 637 -0.07 -16.08 -7.41
N MET A 638 0.41 -17.12 -8.08
CA MET A 638 -0.22 -17.67 -9.26
C MET A 638 -1.46 -18.48 -8.90
N ASN A 639 -2.60 -18.13 -9.49
CA ASN A 639 -3.87 -18.80 -9.29
C ASN A 639 -3.86 -20.20 -9.94
N PRO A 640 -4.14 -21.29 -9.18
CA PRO A 640 -4.06 -22.67 -9.66
C PRO A 640 -5.26 -23.08 -10.53
N GLY A 641 -6.30 -22.26 -10.66
CA GLY A 641 -7.60 -22.65 -11.21
C GLY A 641 -8.51 -23.27 -10.16
N LEU A 642 -9.32 -22.41 -9.55
CA LEU A 642 -10.23 -22.76 -8.47
C LEU A 642 -11.58 -23.27 -8.97
N SER A 643 -12.01 -22.82 -10.14
CA SER A 643 -13.28 -23.22 -10.76
C SER A 643 -13.13 -23.38 -12.29
N ASN A 644 -14.21 -23.80 -12.93
CA ASN A 644 -14.40 -23.72 -14.39
C ASN A 644 -15.47 -22.66 -14.73
N ASN A 645 -15.59 -21.61 -13.90
CA ASN A 645 -16.51 -20.52 -14.14
C ASN A 645 -16.03 -19.67 -15.32
N ASN A 646 -16.98 -19.01 -15.95
CA ASN A 646 -16.81 -18.12 -17.08
C ASN A 646 -16.57 -16.70 -16.59
N TRP A 647 -15.90 -15.91 -17.42
CA TRP A 647 -15.51 -14.53 -17.12
C TRP A 647 -15.68 -13.66 -18.37
N ILE A 648 -15.55 -12.35 -18.22
CA ILE A 648 -15.38 -11.41 -19.32
C ILE A 648 -14.38 -10.34 -18.90
N SER A 649 -13.51 -9.88 -19.81
CA SER A 649 -12.60 -8.76 -19.54
C SER A 649 -12.96 -7.58 -20.44
N LEU A 650 -13.12 -6.40 -19.83
CA LEU A 650 -13.57 -5.17 -20.48
C LEU A 650 -12.51 -4.07 -20.33
N LYS A 651 -11.91 -3.62 -21.43
CA LYS A 651 -11.13 -2.36 -21.50
C LYS A 651 -12.05 -1.27 -22.02
N LEU A 652 -12.36 -0.29 -21.17
CA LEU A 652 -13.20 0.85 -21.54
C LEU A 652 -12.34 2.01 -22.02
N THR A 653 -12.86 2.79 -22.97
CA THR A 653 -12.21 4.00 -23.47
C THR A 653 -13.23 5.12 -23.59
N GLY A 654 -13.13 6.13 -22.73
CA GLY A 654 -13.98 7.33 -22.78
C GLY A 654 -13.61 8.24 -23.94
N THR A 655 -14.59 8.97 -24.47
CA THR A 655 -14.37 10.00 -25.51
C THR A 655 -14.95 11.36 -25.11
N LYS A 656 -15.99 11.35 -24.28
CA LYS A 656 -16.52 12.49 -23.53
C LYS A 656 -16.24 12.33 -22.03
N ALA A 657 -16.39 11.10 -21.53
CA ALA A 657 -15.78 10.68 -20.28
C ALA A 657 -14.25 10.73 -20.39
N ASN A 658 -13.56 10.74 -19.24
CA ASN A 658 -12.10 10.61 -19.24
C ASN A 658 -11.67 9.33 -19.96
N ASN A 659 -10.54 9.38 -20.66
CA ASN A 659 -10.11 8.32 -21.58
C ASN A 659 -9.94 6.97 -20.87
N ALA A 660 -9.34 6.98 -19.68
CA ALA A 660 -9.19 5.82 -18.80
C ALA A 660 -10.52 5.26 -18.23
N ALA A 661 -11.65 5.93 -18.47
CA ALA A 661 -12.99 5.60 -18.02
C ALA A 661 -13.15 5.48 -16.49
N ILE A 662 -12.20 6.00 -15.70
CA ILE A 662 -12.24 5.99 -14.23
C ILE A 662 -13.52 6.70 -13.76
N GLY A 663 -14.23 6.06 -12.84
CA GLY A 663 -15.55 6.42 -12.33
C GLY A 663 -16.73 5.81 -13.09
N SER A 664 -16.50 5.17 -14.24
CA SER A 664 -17.60 4.55 -15.02
C SER A 664 -18.03 3.24 -14.37
N SER A 665 -19.34 2.98 -14.35
CA SER A 665 -19.90 1.75 -13.79
C SER A 665 -20.34 0.77 -14.87
N ILE A 666 -20.14 -0.51 -14.58
CA ILE A 666 -20.43 -1.65 -15.44
C ILE A 666 -21.43 -2.52 -14.69
N LYS A 667 -22.51 -2.88 -15.37
CA LYS A 667 -23.48 -3.87 -14.92
C LYS A 667 -23.58 -4.99 -15.92
N LEU A 668 -23.25 -6.20 -15.49
CA LEU A 668 -23.51 -7.43 -16.24
C LEU A 668 -24.81 -8.03 -15.78
N THR A 669 -25.65 -8.49 -16.70
CA THR A 669 -26.86 -9.26 -16.41
C THR A 669 -26.83 -10.56 -17.19
N PHE A 670 -27.09 -11.67 -16.51
CA PHE A 670 -27.03 -13.01 -17.10
C PHE A 670 -27.92 -14.01 -16.35
N ILE A 671 -28.17 -15.16 -16.97
CA ILE A 671 -28.82 -16.31 -16.34
C ILE A 671 -27.78 -17.36 -15.97
N GLU A 672 -27.71 -17.70 -14.69
CA GLU A 672 -26.90 -18.79 -14.17
C GLU A 672 -27.81 -19.80 -13.48
N ASN A 673 -27.76 -21.07 -13.89
CA ASN A 673 -28.57 -22.15 -13.29
C ASN A 673 -30.08 -21.83 -13.23
N GLY A 674 -30.59 -21.11 -14.24
CA GLY A 674 -32.00 -20.68 -14.32
C GLY A 674 -32.34 -19.45 -13.48
N VAL A 675 -31.38 -18.86 -12.78
CA VAL A 675 -31.55 -17.65 -11.97
C VAL A 675 -30.93 -16.46 -12.69
N LYS A 676 -31.70 -15.38 -12.84
CA LYS A 676 -31.19 -14.11 -13.34
C LYS A 676 -30.36 -13.44 -12.25
N ARG A 677 -29.11 -13.12 -12.56
CA ARG A 677 -28.16 -12.42 -11.68
C ARG A 677 -27.67 -11.14 -12.35
N SER A 678 -27.22 -10.20 -11.53
CA SER A 678 -26.40 -9.07 -11.98
C SER A 678 -25.12 -9.00 -11.17
N VAL A 679 -24.04 -8.52 -11.80
CA VAL A 679 -22.75 -8.23 -11.17
C VAL A 679 -22.36 -6.81 -11.55
N TYR A 680 -21.81 -6.07 -10.58
CA TYR A 680 -21.48 -4.65 -10.74
C TYR A 680 -19.98 -4.42 -10.55
N LYS A 681 -19.42 -3.49 -11.33
CA LYS A 681 -18.02 -3.08 -11.26
C LYS A 681 -17.86 -1.61 -11.61
N ASP A 682 -17.07 -0.91 -10.83
CA ASP A 682 -16.63 0.44 -11.16
C ASP A 682 -15.17 0.42 -11.60
N VAL A 683 -14.87 1.18 -12.65
CA VAL A 683 -13.48 1.44 -13.05
C VAL A 683 -12.89 2.45 -12.07
N ASN A 684 -11.86 2.08 -11.32
CA ASN A 684 -11.20 2.98 -10.38
C ASN A 684 -9.69 2.75 -10.36
N SER A 685 -8.93 3.80 -10.09
CA SER A 685 -7.56 3.67 -9.59
C SER A 685 -7.62 3.32 -8.11
N GLY A 686 -6.75 2.42 -7.62
CA GLY A 686 -6.83 1.89 -6.26
C GLY A 686 -6.73 2.94 -5.15
N GLY A 687 -6.98 2.58 -3.88
CA GLY A 687 -7.04 3.55 -2.75
C GLY A 687 -6.07 3.30 -1.58
N SER A 688 -5.53 2.10 -1.42
CA SER A 688 -4.68 1.74 -0.27
C SER A 688 -3.44 0.94 -0.70
N PHE A 689 -2.37 1.65 -1.10
CA PHE A 689 -1.05 1.16 -1.55
C PHE A 689 -1.00 0.30 -2.84
N GLY A 690 -2.13 -0.17 -3.35
CA GLY A 690 -2.16 -1.03 -4.53
C GLY A 690 -3.25 -0.65 -5.52
N SER A 691 -2.98 -0.80 -6.81
CA SER A 691 -3.96 -0.63 -7.89
C SER A 691 -3.97 -1.85 -8.82
N SER A 692 -5.16 -2.43 -8.99
CA SER A 692 -5.43 -3.47 -9.99
C SER A 692 -5.61 -2.82 -11.38
N PRO A 693 -5.56 -3.57 -12.48
CA PRO A 693 -5.74 -3.02 -13.82
C PRO A 693 -7.06 -2.28 -14.01
N LEU A 694 -7.05 -1.23 -14.82
CA LEU A 694 -8.28 -0.52 -15.20
C LEU A 694 -9.17 -1.36 -16.12
N ARG A 695 -8.58 -2.32 -16.87
CA ARG A 695 -9.37 -3.35 -17.55
C ARG A 695 -10.06 -4.25 -16.52
N GLN A 696 -11.39 -4.34 -16.60
CA GLN A 696 -12.19 -5.06 -15.60
C GLN A 696 -12.42 -6.51 -16.03
N GLU A 697 -11.80 -7.46 -15.33
CA GLU A 697 -12.14 -8.88 -15.42
C GLU A 697 -13.25 -9.22 -14.42
N ILE A 698 -14.35 -9.79 -14.91
CA ILE A 698 -15.59 -9.98 -14.17
C ILE A 698 -16.06 -11.43 -14.33
N GLY A 699 -16.20 -12.16 -13.22
CA GLY A 699 -16.79 -13.49 -13.20
C GLY A 699 -18.30 -13.48 -13.41
N ILE A 700 -18.80 -14.48 -14.11
CA ILE A 700 -20.24 -14.69 -14.36
C ILE A 700 -20.70 -16.10 -13.99
N GLY A 701 -19.90 -16.80 -13.19
CA GLY A 701 -20.19 -18.16 -12.76
C GLY A 701 -20.32 -19.12 -13.94
N GLN A 702 -21.35 -19.97 -13.95
CA GLN A 702 -21.58 -20.95 -15.01
C GLN A 702 -22.40 -20.43 -16.20
N ALA A 703 -22.76 -19.14 -16.22
CA ALA A 703 -23.56 -18.55 -17.29
C ALA A 703 -22.89 -18.72 -18.66
N LYS A 704 -23.66 -19.14 -19.67
CA LYS A 704 -23.15 -19.43 -21.02
C LYS A 704 -23.23 -18.22 -21.96
N MET A 705 -23.93 -17.19 -21.55
CA MET A 705 -24.15 -15.95 -22.29
C MET A 705 -24.36 -14.83 -21.28
N ILE A 706 -23.89 -13.63 -21.62
CA ILE A 706 -24.23 -12.40 -20.93
C ILE A 706 -25.41 -11.78 -21.67
N ASP A 707 -26.55 -11.67 -21.00
CA ASP A 707 -27.79 -11.13 -21.60
C ASP A 707 -27.58 -9.66 -21.97
N GLU A 708 -26.93 -8.92 -21.07
CA GLU A 708 -26.65 -7.49 -21.23
C GLU A 708 -25.39 -7.05 -20.47
N ILE A 709 -24.56 -6.26 -21.16
CA ILE A 709 -23.55 -5.39 -20.58
C ILE A 709 -24.10 -3.97 -20.66
N GLU A 710 -24.34 -3.34 -19.51
CA GLU A 710 -24.70 -1.93 -19.39
C GLU A 710 -23.50 -1.16 -18.84
N ILE A 711 -23.15 -0.04 -19.47
CA ILE A 711 -22.05 0.85 -19.04
C ILE A 711 -22.62 2.25 -18.86
N LYS A 712 -22.49 2.80 -17.66
CA LYS A 712 -22.75 4.22 -17.37
C LYS A 712 -21.41 4.95 -17.31
N TRP A 713 -21.19 5.85 -18.26
CA TRP A 713 -19.93 6.57 -18.41
C TRP A 713 -19.83 7.74 -17.42
N ALA A 714 -18.69 7.84 -16.72
CA ALA A 714 -18.41 8.95 -15.80
C ALA A 714 -18.35 10.30 -16.51
N GLY A 715 -18.82 11.36 -15.85
CA GLY A 715 -18.83 12.73 -16.38
C GLY A 715 -19.87 12.97 -17.48
N SER A 716 -19.94 12.11 -18.51
CA SER A 716 -20.88 12.27 -19.63
C SER A 716 -22.31 11.81 -19.30
N GLY A 717 -22.45 10.86 -18.36
CA GLY A 717 -23.71 10.24 -18.00
C GLY A 717 -24.32 9.38 -19.11
N ALA A 718 -23.60 9.15 -20.22
CA ALA A 718 -24.06 8.30 -21.30
C ALA A 718 -24.24 6.85 -20.82
N VAL A 719 -25.24 6.16 -21.35
CA VAL A 719 -25.46 4.73 -21.08
C VAL A 719 -25.35 3.95 -22.39
N GLN A 720 -24.51 2.92 -22.42
CA GLN A 720 -24.36 2.00 -23.54
C GLN A 720 -24.75 0.58 -23.15
N HIS A 721 -25.37 -0.12 -24.08
CA HIS A 721 -25.86 -1.48 -23.89
C HIS A 721 -25.32 -2.40 -24.98
N PHE A 722 -24.84 -3.59 -24.59
CA PHE A 722 -24.46 -4.66 -25.49
C PHE A 722 -25.16 -5.94 -25.07
N LYS A 723 -25.86 -6.61 -25.99
CA LYS A 723 -26.72 -7.77 -25.69
C LYS A 723 -26.18 -9.05 -26.29
N ASN A 724 -26.50 -10.17 -25.65
CA ASN A 724 -26.15 -11.52 -26.12
C ASN A 724 -24.63 -11.69 -26.34
N VAL A 725 -23.84 -11.29 -25.34
CA VAL A 725 -22.37 -11.31 -25.43
C VAL A 725 -21.84 -12.66 -24.99
N GLU A 726 -20.93 -13.24 -25.78
CA GLU A 726 -20.26 -14.48 -25.42
C GLU A 726 -19.21 -14.25 -24.31
N PRO A 727 -19.14 -15.13 -23.31
CA PRO A 727 -18.12 -15.04 -22.28
C PRO A 727 -16.74 -15.53 -22.75
N ASN A 728 -15.75 -15.37 -21.87
CA ASN A 728 -14.36 -15.76 -22.01
C ASN A 728 -13.65 -15.03 -23.16
N ARG A 729 -13.83 -13.71 -23.19
CA ARG A 729 -13.29 -12.79 -24.20
C ARG A 729 -12.69 -11.56 -23.54
N PHE A 730 -11.73 -10.96 -24.24
CA PHE A 730 -11.28 -9.58 -24.00
C PHE A 730 -12.02 -8.67 -24.96
N LEU A 731 -12.75 -7.69 -24.44
CA LEU A 731 -13.50 -6.71 -25.22
C LEU A 731 -12.94 -5.32 -24.97
N ASN A 732 -12.74 -4.57 -26.05
CA ASN A 732 -12.48 -3.14 -26.00
C ASN A 732 -13.77 -2.40 -26.36
N ILE A 733 -14.21 -1.51 -25.50
CA ILE A 733 -15.47 -0.76 -25.64
C ILE A 733 -15.15 0.73 -25.61
N THR A 734 -15.49 1.42 -26.70
CA THR A 734 -15.31 2.86 -26.82
C THR A 734 -16.64 3.57 -26.57
N GLU A 735 -16.62 4.65 -25.81
CA GLU A 735 -17.80 5.48 -25.56
C GLU A 735 -18.42 5.97 -26.88
N GLY A 736 -19.73 5.75 -27.04
CA GLY A 736 -20.51 6.14 -28.21
C GLY A 736 -20.42 5.20 -29.42
N GLU A 737 -19.48 4.24 -29.45
CA GLU A 737 -19.43 3.24 -30.52
C GLU A 737 -20.53 2.18 -30.33
N ALA A 738 -21.29 1.89 -31.40
CA ALA A 738 -22.40 0.94 -31.35
C ALA A 738 -21.97 -0.53 -31.21
N GLN A 739 -20.69 -0.84 -31.44
CA GLN A 739 -20.15 -2.20 -31.43
C GLN A 739 -18.86 -2.22 -30.61
N TYR A 740 -18.64 -3.29 -29.85
CA TYR A 740 -17.37 -3.55 -29.19
C TYR A 740 -16.38 -4.22 -30.15
N LYS A 741 -15.09 -4.17 -29.81
CA LYS A 741 -14.02 -4.88 -30.53
C LYS A 741 -13.51 -6.02 -29.67
N THR A 742 -13.37 -7.21 -30.24
CA THR A 742 -12.76 -8.35 -29.54
C THR A 742 -11.24 -8.32 -29.72
N THR A 743 -10.52 -8.41 -28.61
CA THR A 743 -9.06 -8.53 -28.60
C THR A 743 -8.67 -9.99 -28.41
N GLN A 744 -7.78 -10.50 -29.27
CA GLN A 744 -7.23 -11.84 -29.14
C GLN A 744 -5.86 -11.75 -28.47
N LEU A 745 -5.81 -12.09 -27.19
CA LEU A 745 -4.55 -12.16 -26.44
C LEU A 745 -4.06 -13.59 -26.37
N THR A 746 -2.74 -13.76 -26.48
CA THR A 746 -2.13 -15.09 -26.31
C THR A 746 -2.19 -15.49 -24.85
N LYS A 747 -2.71 -16.70 -24.58
CA LYS A 747 -2.65 -17.31 -23.26
C LYS A 747 -1.20 -17.65 -22.93
N LEU A 748 -0.73 -17.13 -21.81
CA LEU A 748 0.65 -17.31 -21.37
C LEU A 748 0.75 -18.46 -20.36
N MET A 749 1.93 -19.05 -20.35
CA MET A 749 2.41 -19.93 -19.30
C MET A 749 3.64 -19.26 -18.73
N PHE A 750 3.68 -19.01 -17.41
CA PHE A 750 4.88 -18.45 -16.80
C PHE A 750 6.09 -19.38 -17.02
N ARG A 751 7.18 -18.81 -17.55
CA ARG A 751 8.41 -19.53 -17.86
C ARG A 751 9.53 -18.97 -16.99
N GLY A 752 9.68 -19.53 -15.80
CA GLY A 752 10.75 -19.11 -14.91
C GLY A 752 12.13 -19.56 -15.40
N LYS A 753 13.18 -18.81 -15.02
CA LYS A 753 14.55 -19.34 -15.08
C LYS A 753 14.64 -20.50 -14.09
N SER A 754 15.35 -21.58 -14.45
CA SER A 754 15.66 -22.64 -13.48
C SER A 754 16.37 -22.00 -12.29
N MET A 755 15.75 -22.01 -11.10
CA MET A 755 16.38 -21.42 -9.91
C MET A 755 17.73 -22.12 -9.67
N PRO A 756 18.85 -21.39 -9.55
CA PRO A 756 20.09 -22.00 -9.11
C PRO A 756 19.88 -22.56 -7.70
N VAL A 757 20.02 -23.86 -7.56
CA VAL A 757 20.16 -24.51 -6.25
C VAL A 757 21.49 -24.01 -5.67
N CYS A 758 21.41 -23.24 -4.58
CA CYS A 758 22.53 -22.70 -3.80
C CYS A 758 23.41 -21.65 -4.50
N MET A 759 23.30 -20.38 -4.08
CA MET A 759 24.47 -19.49 -4.07
C MET A 759 25.22 -19.69 -2.73
N PRO A 760 26.45 -20.19 -2.71
CA PRO A 760 27.26 -20.19 -1.50
C PRO A 760 27.61 -18.75 -1.11
N MET A 761 27.59 -18.47 0.20
CA MET A 761 28.06 -17.21 0.79
C MET A 761 29.40 -16.79 0.17
N GLN A 762 29.41 -15.69 -0.59
CA GLN A 762 30.64 -14.89 -0.72
C GLN A 762 30.76 -14.07 0.56
N MET A 763 31.69 -14.47 1.43
CA MET A 763 32.17 -13.60 2.49
C MET A 763 32.75 -12.34 1.82
N ALA A 764 32.20 -11.17 2.16
CA ALA A 764 32.79 -9.91 1.76
C ALA A 764 34.23 -9.84 2.30
N ALA A 765 35.20 -9.98 1.41
CA ALA A 765 36.58 -9.66 1.71
C ALA A 765 36.66 -8.16 1.96
N LYS A 766 37.02 -7.78 3.19
CA LYS A 766 37.43 -6.41 3.52
C LYS A 766 38.63 -6.06 2.64
N THR A 767 38.49 -5.08 1.77
CA THR A 767 39.65 -4.36 1.22
C THR A 767 40.15 -3.40 2.31
N ASN A 768 41.44 -3.54 2.63
CA ASN A 768 42.19 -2.71 3.58
C ASN A 768 42.18 -1.23 3.22
#